data_AF-A0AAD9ECE9-F1
#
_entry.id   AF-A0AAD9ECE9-F1
#
_cell.length_a   1.000
_cell.length_b   1.000
_cell.length_c   1.000
_cell.angle_alpha   90.00
_cell.angle_beta   90.00
_cell.angle_gamma   90.00
#
_symmetry.space_group_name_H-M   'P 1'
#
loop_
_entity.id
_entity.type
_entity.pdbx_description
1 polymer ?
#
loop_
_entity_poly.entity_id
_entity_poly.type
_entity_poly.pdbx_seq_one_letter_code
_entity_poly.pdbx_strand_id
1 'polypeptide(L)'
;MNILFLCTAHNSLSQRLYLALSKTHTITIEYALSDDAMIEAAKLAKPNLIICPFLTSRVPREVYDNFLTLIIHPGPPGDAGPSALDWVIMGDDGSEADSENLVQTNAWSEFGRPYWGVTVLQAVEEFDSGPVWAFEQFPLQIDSPTVTKSSLYRGPVTRAALTATLAAIDRIQAASIQAASPYTPPPSPGKNKFFPHLVNPLLQADPTFRDASVTLQKAFLGGVTRHRPLLKAAQRDFDVQSHTAREISRRIRSSDSQPGCLTKLFGPSLYVYGGTIEENEELTAGARPGDIIACRDDAVCVATCDEKGIWISHIRRLKRKTDSMLWPKVPAVSGLDELDVLDSDLFSENRVSRATIDWSQSPHNTKQDIWVDFQTFSGARRVAFLYFDFYNGAMSTEQCSRMIDALDFITASHVVERPLSAVVLMGGDSYFSNGIALNVIEAASDPALESWLNINRIDDVVHYLLQEFPSRNILTVAGIRGNCAAGGVALAAACDVVISGSEVVLNPAYRAIGLHGSEYHSLSYPGRCGSAGATKLLRDMTPLSPADARMMGLVDHTLPGTGALLDTRIRKHVKSLLIAGKPAAAAWKSNVDVSPAGLACARAQELGEMSKDFWSARSQRYHLRRRDFVRKVKAAKTPLRFAIHRRQVDELDEEESDDFDDVVIFERKARATLLADKLKEYVENMTSASARKDTTSSNAAVHARAASESVSKRDLRPIFSCYYDVTT
;
A
#
# COMPACT_ATOMS: atom_id res chain seq x y z
N MET A 1 -1.04 12.00 -25.86
CA MET A 1 0.41 12.19 -25.71
C MET A 1 1.05 10.85 -25.40
N ASN A 2 2.35 10.71 -25.67
CA ASN A 2 3.20 9.68 -25.09
C ASN A 2 3.79 10.25 -23.80
N ILE A 3 3.49 9.63 -22.67
CA ILE A 3 3.91 10.08 -21.35
C ILE A 3 4.83 9.03 -20.73
N LEU A 4 5.98 9.46 -20.22
CA LEU A 4 6.88 8.65 -19.41
C LEU A 4 6.66 8.99 -17.93
N PHE A 5 6.42 7.98 -17.12
CA PHE A 5 6.49 8.12 -15.66
C PHE A 5 7.90 7.78 -15.19
N LEU A 6 8.53 8.68 -14.44
CA LEU A 6 9.72 8.38 -13.65
C LEU A 6 9.31 8.23 -12.19
N CYS A 7 9.47 7.03 -11.63
CA CYS A 7 9.02 6.70 -10.28
C CYS A 7 10.09 5.97 -9.50
N THR A 8 10.27 6.23 -8.21
CA THR A 8 11.06 5.34 -7.33
C THR A 8 10.43 3.94 -7.24
N ALA A 9 9.09 3.87 -7.24
CA ALA A 9 8.31 2.64 -7.35
C ALA A 9 6.94 2.93 -7.96
N HIS A 10 6.30 1.91 -8.57
CA HIS A 10 4.92 2.03 -9.06
C HIS A 10 3.90 1.95 -7.89
N ASN A 11 3.90 2.99 -7.04
CA ASN A 11 3.09 3.09 -5.83
C ASN A 11 1.61 3.44 -6.12
N SER A 12 0.80 3.58 -5.06
CA SER A 12 -0.64 3.88 -5.16
C SER A 12 -0.98 5.13 -5.99
N LEU A 13 -0.22 6.22 -5.86
CA LEU A 13 -0.46 7.45 -6.62
C LEU A 13 -0.15 7.24 -8.11
N SER A 14 1.01 6.67 -8.42
CA SER A 14 1.40 6.40 -9.81
C SER A 14 0.44 5.40 -10.49
N GLN A 15 -0.07 4.39 -9.79
CA GLN A 15 -1.10 3.49 -10.31
C GLN A 15 -2.42 4.24 -10.57
N ARG A 16 -2.84 5.12 -9.66
CA ARG A 16 -4.07 5.91 -9.83
C ARG A 16 -3.99 6.86 -11.02
N LEU A 17 -2.83 7.50 -11.22
CA LEU A 17 -2.56 8.33 -12.39
C LEU A 17 -2.48 7.50 -13.67
N TYR A 18 -1.81 6.35 -13.64
CA TYR A 18 -1.76 5.42 -14.78
C TYR A 18 -3.17 5.06 -15.25
N LEU A 19 -4.05 4.62 -14.34
CA LEU A 19 -5.44 4.27 -14.65
C LEU A 19 -6.28 5.41 -15.21
N ALA A 20 -5.97 6.66 -14.82
CA ALA A 20 -6.69 7.82 -15.32
C ALA A 20 -6.18 8.26 -16.70
N LEU A 21 -4.85 8.33 -16.86
CA LEU A 21 -4.22 8.87 -18.06
C LEU A 21 -4.16 7.85 -19.21
N SER A 22 -4.09 6.54 -18.92
CA SER A 22 -4.05 5.49 -19.95
C SER A 22 -5.31 5.43 -20.84
N LYS A 23 -6.41 6.07 -20.40
CA LYS A 23 -7.66 6.17 -21.16
C LYS A 23 -7.53 7.07 -22.40
N THR A 24 -6.61 8.01 -22.39
CA THR A 24 -6.46 9.03 -23.45
C THR A 24 -5.01 9.22 -23.90
N HIS A 25 -4.05 8.61 -23.22
CA HIS A 25 -2.61 8.75 -23.46
C HIS A 25 -1.90 7.39 -23.40
N THR A 26 -0.79 7.29 -24.14
CA THR A 26 0.12 6.15 -24.02
C THR A 26 1.04 6.40 -22.85
N ILE A 27 1.08 5.48 -21.89
CA ILE A 27 1.92 5.59 -20.70
C ILE A 27 2.97 4.48 -20.71
N THR A 28 4.23 4.84 -20.49
CA THR A 28 5.29 3.90 -20.10
C THR A 28 5.92 4.37 -18.79
N ILE A 29 6.45 3.45 -18.00
CA ILE A 29 6.98 3.74 -16.67
C ILE A 29 8.42 3.26 -16.63
N GLU A 30 9.29 4.06 -16.01
CA GLU A 30 10.65 3.67 -15.65
C GLU A 30 10.87 3.90 -14.15
N TYR A 31 11.54 2.94 -13.50
CA TYR A 31 12.02 3.12 -12.15
C TYR A 31 13.26 4.02 -12.10
N ALA A 32 13.25 4.99 -11.20
CA ALA A 32 14.36 5.90 -10.94
C ALA A 32 15.50 5.19 -10.18
N LEU A 33 16.13 4.21 -10.84
CA LEU A 33 17.16 3.36 -10.25
C LEU A 33 18.54 4.05 -10.19
N SER A 34 18.84 4.86 -11.21
CA SER A 34 20.03 5.69 -11.32
C SER A 34 19.79 6.85 -12.31
N ASP A 35 20.68 7.84 -12.31
CA ASP A 35 20.65 8.95 -13.26
C ASP A 35 20.75 8.42 -14.71
N ASP A 36 21.69 7.51 -14.97
CA ASP A 36 21.87 6.88 -16.28
C ASP A 36 20.61 6.15 -16.76
N ALA A 37 19.94 5.41 -15.88
CA ALA A 37 18.72 4.68 -16.23
C ALA A 37 17.58 5.64 -16.61
N MET A 38 17.43 6.76 -15.90
CA MET A 38 16.42 7.78 -16.22
C MET A 38 16.72 8.47 -17.56
N ILE A 39 17.99 8.82 -17.81
CA ILE A 39 18.43 9.46 -19.06
C ILE A 39 18.20 8.53 -20.25
N GLU A 40 18.61 7.27 -20.12
CA GLU A 40 18.41 6.25 -21.16
C GLU A 40 16.93 6.02 -21.45
N ALA A 41 16.10 5.87 -20.42
CA ALA A 41 14.66 5.67 -20.57
C ALA A 41 13.98 6.85 -21.29
N ALA A 42 14.35 8.10 -20.95
CA ALA A 42 13.83 9.27 -21.65
C ALA A 42 14.23 9.29 -23.14
N LYS A 43 15.47 8.94 -23.46
CA LYS A 43 15.97 8.83 -24.84
C LYS A 43 15.26 7.73 -25.65
N LEU A 44 15.00 6.58 -25.02
CA LEU A 44 14.30 5.46 -25.64
C LEU A 44 12.81 5.75 -25.84
N ALA A 45 12.15 6.26 -24.79
CA ALA A 45 10.71 6.51 -24.80
C ALA A 45 10.31 7.71 -25.68
N LYS A 46 11.20 8.69 -25.88
CA LYS A 46 10.95 9.95 -26.60
C LYS A 46 9.59 10.57 -26.21
N PRO A 47 9.34 10.80 -24.91
CA PRO A 47 8.03 11.23 -24.44
C PRO A 47 7.71 12.65 -24.89
N ASN A 48 6.43 12.98 -25.03
CA ASN A 48 5.99 14.38 -25.12
C ASN A 48 6.06 15.06 -23.76
N LEU A 49 5.83 14.30 -22.68
CA LEU A 49 5.76 14.78 -21.31
C LEU A 49 6.30 13.72 -20.37
N ILE A 50 7.12 14.14 -19.40
CA ILE A 50 7.52 13.29 -18.28
C ILE A 50 6.73 13.72 -17.05
N ILE A 51 6.19 12.76 -16.30
CA ILE A 51 5.54 13.00 -15.02
C ILE A 51 6.27 12.19 -13.96
N CYS A 52 6.53 12.79 -12.81
CA CYS A 52 7.20 12.17 -11.68
C CYS A 52 6.24 12.12 -10.47
N PRO A 53 5.37 11.10 -10.37
CA PRO A 53 4.41 10.99 -9.29
C PRO A 53 5.02 10.72 -7.92
N PHE A 54 6.20 10.09 -7.89
CA PHE A 54 6.84 9.66 -6.66
C PHE A 54 8.34 9.45 -6.89
N LEU A 55 9.16 10.34 -6.36
CA LEU A 55 10.62 10.25 -6.43
C LEU A 55 11.25 10.39 -5.04
N THR A 56 12.37 9.69 -4.85
CA THR A 56 13.27 9.81 -3.69
C THR A 56 14.66 10.30 -4.10
N SER A 57 14.87 10.52 -5.39
CA SER A 57 16.09 11.04 -6.01
C SER A 57 15.73 12.22 -6.92
N ARG A 58 16.72 13.05 -7.24
CA ARG A 58 16.53 14.15 -8.19
C ARG A 58 16.42 13.61 -9.62
N VAL A 59 15.70 14.34 -10.47
CA VAL A 59 15.72 14.09 -11.91
C VAL A 59 17.01 14.69 -12.49
N PRO A 60 17.76 13.97 -13.34
CA PRO A 60 18.98 14.49 -13.95
C PRO A 60 18.69 15.70 -14.85
N ARG A 61 19.60 16.68 -14.86
CA ARG A 61 19.49 17.89 -15.71
C ARG A 61 19.25 17.57 -17.17
N GLU A 62 19.97 16.59 -17.71
CA GLU A 62 19.80 16.15 -19.11
C GLU A 62 18.36 15.71 -19.44
N VAL A 63 17.59 15.22 -18.46
CA VAL A 63 16.20 14.83 -18.70
C VAL A 63 15.31 16.07 -18.80
N TYR A 64 15.34 16.95 -17.80
CA TYR A 64 14.42 18.09 -17.74
C TYR A 64 14.79 19.24 -18.70
N ASP A 65 16.05 19.33 -19.14
CA ASP A 65 16.48 20.28 -20.17
C ASP A 65 16.00 19.87 -21.58
N ASN A 66 15.74 18.57 -21.80
CA ASN A 66 15.34 18.05 -23.11
C ASN A 66 13.85 17.68 -23.20
N PHE A 67 13.20 17.35 -22.08
CA PHE A 67 11.79 16.95 -22.04
C PHE A 67 11.05 17.72 -20.96
N LEU A 68 9.85 18.25 -21.29
CA LEU A 68 9.00 18.89 -20.29
C LEU A 68 8.70 17.87 -19.19
N THR A 69 9.16 18.16 -17.98
CA THR A 69 9.14 17.22 -16.86
C THR A 69 8.37 17.85 -15.70
N LEU A 70 7.34 17.16 -15.22
CA LEU A 70 6.52 17.60 -14.09
C LEU A 70 6.83 16.76 -12.85
N ILE A 71 7.01 17.44 -11.71
CA ILE A 71 7.09 16.85 -10.37
C ILE A 71 5.75 17.04 -9.68
N ILE A 72 5.23 15.97 -9.07
CA ILE A 72 4.06 16.05 -8.19
C ILE A 72 4.56 16.18 -6.75
N HIS A 73 4.49 17.40 -6.22
CA HIS A 73 4.87 17.72 -4.85
C HIS A 73 3.66 17.60 -3.92
N PRO A 74 3.69 16.77 -2.85
CA PRO A 74 2.58 16.60 -1.91
C PRO A 74 2.46 17.77 -0.91
N GLY A 75 2.65 18.99 -1.39
CA GLY A 75 2.49 20.24 -0.66
C GLY A 75 1.86 21.32 -1.56
N PRO A 76 1.23 22.36 -0.97
CA PRO A 76 0.69 23.51 -1.69
C PRO A 76 1.79 24.39 -2.30
N PRO A 77 1.45 25.37 -3.18
CA PRO A 77 2.45 26.26 -3.77
C PRO A 77 3.31 26.97 -2.71
N GLY A 78 4.63 26.95 -2.92
CA GLY A 78 5.62 27.54 -2.00
C GLY A 78 6.04 26.63 -0.85
N ASP A 79 5.35 25.52 -0.62
CA ASP A 79 5.91 24.41 0.17
C ASP A 79 6.96 23.67 -0.66
N ALA A 80 8.06 23.30 -0.03
CA ALA A 80 9.17 22.63 -0.70
C ALA A 80 9.92 21.74 0.29
N GLY A 81 10.40 20.59 -0.19
CA GLY A 81 11.21 19.68 0.61
C GLY A 81 10.66 18.26 0.74
N PRO A 82 11.49 17.30 1.15
CA PRO A 82 11.19 15.87 1.04
C PRO A 82 10.27 15.31 2.14
N SER A 83 9.71 16.15 3.01
CA SER A 83 8.94 15.72 4.20
C SER A 83 7.67 16.56 4.43
N ALA A 84 7.11 17.15 3.38
CA ALA A 84 5.92 18.00 3.43
C ALA A 84 4.78 17.43 4.30
N LEU A 85 4.41 16.16 4.08
CA LEU A 85 3.35 15.50 4.85
C LEU A 85 3.75 15.21 6.30
N ASP A 86 5.02 14.97 6.57
CA ASP A 86 5.53 14.74 7.91
C ASP A 86 5.40 16.02 8.74
N TRP A 87 5.85 17.16 8.19
CA TRP A 87 5.79 18.47 8.85
C TRP A 87 4.35 18.89 9.17
N VAL A 88 3.44 18.81 8.18
CA VAL A 88 2.06 19.24 8.42
C VAL A 88 1.34 18.37 9.46
N ILE A 89 1.62 17.05 9.51
CA ILE A 89 1.00 16.16 10.51
C ILE A 89 1.63 16.36 11.90
N MET A 90 2.92 16.71 11.99
CA MET A 90 3.54 17.12 13.25
C MET A 90 2.88 18.38 13.85
N GLY A 91 2.23 19.19 13.02
CA GLY A 91 1.53 20.42 13.41
C GLY A 91 2.19 21.70 12.89
N ASP A 92 3.06 21.61 11.88
CA ASP A 92 3.64 22.80 11.24
C ASP A 92 2.57 23.60 10.47
N ASP A 93 2.33 24.83 10.91
CA ASP A 93 1.44 25.79 10.26
C ASP A 93 2.17 26.93 9.53
N GLY A 94 3.52 26.89 9.52
CA GLY A 94 4.36 27.84 8.80
C GLY A 94 4.54 29.20 9.49
N SER A 95 3.98 29.37 10.70
CA SER A 95 4.14 30.57 11.52
C SER A 95 5.61 30.82 11.86
N GLU A 96 6.31 29.77 12.31
CA GLU A 96 7.76 29.79 12.51
C GLU A 96 8.50 29.61 11.17
N ALA A 97 9.38 30.56 10.84
CA ALA A 97 10.19 30.51 9.64
C ALA A 97 11.36 29.53 9.80
N ASP A 98 11.98 29.48 10.97
CA ASP A 98 13.12 28.62 11.27
C ASP A 98 12.68 27.23 11.72
N SER A 99 12.86 26.24 10.85
CA SER A 99 12.51 24.85 11.13
C SER A 99 13.29 24.23 12.29
N GLU A 100 14.51 24.69 12.56
CA GLU A 100 15.29 24.20 13.70
C GLU A 100 14.72 24.71 15.01
N ASN A 101 14.39 26.00 15.07
CA ASN A 101 13.72 26.61 16.22
C ASN A 101 12.35 25.95 16.49
N LEU A 102 11.55 25.70 15.45
CA LEU A 102 10.24 25.04 15.57
C LEU A 102 10.36 23.67 16.25
N VAL A 103 11.33 22.85 15.82
CA VAL A 103 11.55 21.51 16.37
C VAL A 103 12.10 21.58 17.79
N GLN A 104 13.07 22.47 18.05
CA GLN A 104 13.71 22.59 19.37
C GLN A 104 12.76 23.10 20.45
N THR A 105 11.92 24.08 20.11
CA THR A 105 10.95 24.67 21.06
C THR A 105 9.67 23.87 21.19
N ASN A 106 9.47 22.85 20.33
CA ASN A 106 8.23 22.08 20.25
C ASN A 106 6.99 22.99 20.03
N ALA A 107 7.16 24.14 19.38
CA ALA A 107 6.14 25.16 19.19
C ALA A 107 5.15 24.81 18.05
N TRP A 108 4.69 23.56 18.01
CA TRP A 108 3.73 23.09 17.01
C TRP A 108 2.37 23.75 17.21
N SER A 109 1.67 23.94 16.10
CA SER A 109 0.31 24.50 16.11
C SER A 109 -0.65 23.59 16.88
N GLU A 110 -1.45 24.17 17.76
CA GLU A 110 -2.47 23.43 18.49
C GLU A 110 -3.50 22.78 17.55
N PHE A 111 -3.95 23.51 16.52
CA PHE A 111 -4.99 23.08 15.59
C PHE A 111 -4.43 22.55 14.27
N GLY A 112 -3.17 22.86 13.96
CA GLY A 112 -2.59 22.60 12.64
C GLY A 112 -3.25 23.44 11.55
N ARG A 113 -2.95 23.10 10.28
CA ARG A 113 -3.52 23.80 9.13
C ARG A 113 -4.92 23.27 8.80
N PRO A 114 -5.91 24.14 8.51
CA PRO A 114 -7.25 23.72 8.11
C PRO A 114 -7.30 23.15 6.68
N TYR A 115 -6.28 23.44 5.86
CA TYR A 115 -6.14 22.99 4.48
C TYR A 115 -4.70 22.56 4.21
N TRP A 116 -4.55 21.59 3.31
CA TRP A 116 -3.29 21.25 2.67
C TRP A 116 -3.48 21.13 1.15
N GLY A 117 -2.42 20.83 0.40
CA GLY A 117 -2.50 20.81 -1.05
C GLY A 117 -1.44 19.95 -1.73
N VAL A 118 -1.55 19.92 -3.05
CA VAL A 118 -0.61 19.27 -3.97
C VAL A 118 -0.33 20.20 -5.11
N THR A 119 0.94 20.32 -5.49
CA THR A 119 1.41 21.14 -6.59
C THR A 119 2.02 20.27 -7.68
N VAL A 120 1.65 20.53 -8.93
CA VAL A 120 2.27 19.97 -10.13
C VAL A 120 3.13 21.08 -10.73
N LEU A 121 4.45 20.93 -10.57
CA LEU A 121 5.45 21.93 -10.95
C LEU A 121 6.43 21.37 -11.97
N GLN A 122 6.98 22.24 -12.81
CA GLN A 122 8.02 21.87 -13.76
C GLN A 122 9.36 21.66 -13.04
N ALA A 123 10.09 20.60 -13.41
CA ALA A 123 11.41 20.33 -12.88
C ALA A 123 12.41 21.42 -13.33
N VAL A 124 13.19 21.92 -12.38
CA VAL A 124 14.32 22.85 -12.55
C VAL A 124 15.47 22.39 -11.65
N GLU A 125 16.59 23.11 -11.64
CA GLU A 125 17.74 22.78 -10.79
C GLU A 125 17.44 22.94 -9.30
N GLU A 126 16.73 24.01 -8.94
CA GLU A 126 16.30 24.27 -7.57
C GLU A 126 15.13 23.35 -7.15
N PHE A 127 15.27 22.75 -5.97
CA PHE A 127 14.33 21.77 -5.45
C PHE A 127 12.93 22.40 -5.24
N ASP A 128 11.89 21.75 -5.79
CA ASP A 128 10.47 22.15 -5.72
C ASP A 128 10.19 23.64 -6.00
N SER A 129 11.04 24.29 -6.82
CA SER A 129 10.99 25.75 -7.04
C SER A 129 10.61 26.14 -8.47
N GLY A 130 10.31 25.17 -9.33
CA GLY A 130 9.98 25.44 -10.73
C GLY A 130 8.57 25.99 -10.94
N PRO A 131 8.26 26.43 -12.19
CA PRO A 131 6.95 26.96 -12.55
C PRO A 131 5.79 26.01 -12.21
N VAL A 132 4.74 26.54 -11.58
CA VAL A 132 3.54 25.77 -11.22
C VAL A 132 2.62 25.66 -12.42
N TRP A 133 2.34 24.44 -12.87
CA TRP A 133 1.36 24.17 -13.93
C TRP A 133 -0.05 24.02 -13.38
N ALA A 134 -0.20 23.50 -12.17
CA ALA A 134 -1.45 23.47 -11.43
C ALA A 134 -1.21 23.17 -9.96
N PHE A 135 -2.16 23.57 -9.10
CA PHE A 135 -2.25 23.03 -7.76
C PHE A 135 -3.70 22.79 -7.36
N GLU A 136 -3.90 21.87 -6.44
CA GLU A 136 -5.19 21.60 -5.82
C GLU A 136 -5.05 21.59 -4.30
N GLN A 137 -6.13 21.89 -3.59
CA GLN A 137 -6.16 21.91 -2.14
C GLN A 137 -7.36 21.16 -1.57
N PHE A 138 -7.25 20.74 -0.32
CA PHE A 138 -8.28 19.97 0.38
C PHE A 138 -8.28 20.29 1.88
N PRO A 139 -9.43 20.15 2.57
CA PRO A 139 -9.50 20.34 4.01
C PRO A 139 -8.70 19.26 4.74
N LEU A 140 -8.03 19.65 5.83
CA LEU A 140 -7.20 18.78 6.65
C LEU A 140 -7.59 18.91 8.13
N GLN A 141 -7.69 17.77 8.81
CA GLN A 141 -7.91 17.66 10.26
C GLN A 141 -6.88 16.68 10.82
N ILE A 142 -5.72 17.19 11.24
CA ILE A 142 -4.57 16.35 11.58
C ILE A 142 -4.80 15.49 12.83
N ASP A 143 -5.75 15.84 13.69
CA ASP A 143 -6.09 15.05 14.89
C ASP A 143 -7.19 14.01 14.66
N SER A 144 -7.73 13.90 13.45
CA SER A 144 -8.65 12.80 13.13
C SER A 144 -7.94 11.45 13.30
N PRO A 145 -8.54 10.46 14.00
CA PRO A 145 -7.88 9.20 14.33
C PRO A 145 -7.51 8.36 13.10
N THR A 146 -8.15 8.60 11.95
CA THR A 146 -7.89 7.88 10.69
C THR A 146 -6.79 8.53 9.84
N VAL A 147 -6.29 9.70 10.22
CA VAL A 147 -5.27 10.45 9.46
C VAL A 147 -3.87 9.99 9.87
N THR A 148 -3.19 9.31 8.97
CA THR A 148 -1.75 9.02 9.01
C THR A 148 -1.11 9.62 7.78
N LYS A 149 0.22 9.74 7.73
CA LYS A 149 0.92 10.15 6.50
C LYS A 149 0.50 9.29 5.31
N SER A 150 0.30 7.99 5.53
CA SER A 150 -0.05 7.05 4.48
C SER A 150 -1.54 7.08 4.07
N SER A 151 -2.48 7.30 4.99
CA SER A 151 -3.90 7.46 4.64
C SER A 151 -4.15 8.82 3.99
N LEU A 152 -3.46 9.88 4.45
CA LEU A 152 -3.48 11.19 3.81
C LEU A 152 -2.94 11.13 2.38
N TYR A 153 -1.80 10.44 2.18
CA TYR A 153 -1.19 10.24 0.86
C TYR A 153 -2.13 9.52 -0.11
N ARG A 154 -2.76 8.41 0.34
CA ARG A 154 -3.65 7.58 -0.51
C ARG A 154 -5.03 8.18 -0.73
N GLY A 155 -5.50 9.00 0.20
CA GLY A 155 -6.80 9.66 0.12
C GLY A 155 -6.69 11.06 -0.47
N PRO A 156 -6.78 12.13 0.34
CA PRO A 156 -6.86 13.50 -0.17
C PRO A 156 -5.72 13.93 -1.10
N VAL A 157 -4.47 13.56 -0.79
CA VAL A 157 -3.31 13.91 -1.62
C VAL A 157 -3.41 13.26 -3.00
N THR A 158 -3.75 11.98 -3.09
CA THR A 158 -3.88 11.29 -4.38
C THR A 158 -5.01 11.87 -5.24
N ARG A 159 -6.14 12.26 -4.63
CA ARG A 159 -7.22 12.96 -5.35
C ARG A 159 -6.77 14.31 -5.89
N ALA A 160 -6.15 15.13 -5.03
CA ALA A 160 -5.67 16.45 -5.40
C ALA A 160 -4.58 16.38 -6.48
N ALA A 161 -3.66 15.41 -6.36
CA ALA A 161 -2.64 15.14 -7.36
C ALA A 161 -3.23 14.78 -8.73
N LEU A 162 -4.25 13.93 -8.77
CA LEU A 162 -4.94 13.58 -10.01
C LEU A 162 -5.61 14.80 -10.64
N THR A 163 -6.37 15.58 -9.86
CA THR A 163 -7.03 16.80 -10.34
C THR A 163 -6.02 17.81 -10.89
N ALA A 164 -4.96 18.09 -10.14
CA ALA A 164 -3.91 19.01 -10.55
C ALA A 164 -3.15 18.49 -11.80
N THR A 165 -2.89 17.18 -11.90
CA THR A 165 -2.18 16.61 -13.05
C THR A 165 -3.00 16.71 -14.33
N LEU A 166 -4.30 16.40 -14.27
CA LEU A 166 -5.19 16.55 -15.43
C LEU A 166 -5.26 18.02 -15.89
N ALA A 167 -5.42 18.95 -14.95
CA ALA A 167 -5.42 20.38 -15.26
C ALA A 167 -4.08 20.86 -15.83
N ALA A 168 -2.95 20.38 -15.30
CA ALA A 168 -1.62 20.70 -15.81
C ALA A 168 -1.46 20.22 -17.27
N ILE A 169 -1.91 18.99 -17.57
CA ILE A 169 -1.91 18.46 -18.93
C ILE A 169 -2.75 19.33 -19.87
N ASP A 170 -3.97 19.70 -19.49
CA ASP A 170 -4.85 20.53 -20.31
C ASP A 170 -4.23 21.92 -20.58
N ARG A 171 -3.60 22.51 -19.56
CA ARG A 171 -2.89 23.79 -19.65
C ARG A 171 -1.65 23.71 -20.55
N ILE A 172 -0.88 22.62 -20.48
CA ILE A 172 0.26 22.36 -21.37
C ILE A 172 -0.22 22.24 -22.82
N GLN A 173 -1.31 21.49 -23.05
CA GLN A 173 -1.89 21.37 -24.38
C GLN A 173 -2.32 22.73 -24.93
N ALA A 174 -3.00 23.54 -24.12
CA ALA A 174 -3.39 24.90 -24.49
C ALA A 174 -2.18 25.80 -24.80
N ALA A 175 -1.16 25.80 -23.94
CA ALA A 175 0.07 26.56 -24.13
C ALA A 175 0.82 26.14 -25.40
N SER A 176 0.85 24.83 -25.71
CA SER A 176 1.48 24.31 -26.92
C SER A 176 0.78 24.78 -28.21
N ILE A 177 -0.55 24.93 -28.18
CA ILE A 177 -1.34 25.45 -29.31
C ILE A 177 -1.08 26.95 -29.48
N GLN A 178 -0.96 27.70 -28.39
CA GLN A 178 -0.66 29.14 -28.43
C GLN A 178 0.76 29.43 -28.91
N ALA A 179 1.72 28.56 -28.57
CA ALA A 179 3.10 28.66 -29.02
C ALA A 179 3.30 28.27 -30.50
N ALA A 180 2.30 27.67 -31.15
CA ALA A 180 2.37 27.32 -32.56
C ALA A 180 2.42 28.58 -33.44
N SER A 181 3.43 28.67 -34.32
CA SER A 181 3.65 29.82 -35.20
C SER A 181 2.46 30.07 -36.15
N PRO A 182 2.19 31.32 -36.58
CA PRO A 182 1.19 31.61 -37.62
C PRO A 182 1.47 30.96 -38.98
N TYR A 183 2.67 30.39 -39.19
CA TYR A 183 3.02 29.59 -40.38
C TYR A 183 2.62 28.11 -40.29
N THR A 184 2.01 27.69 -39.19
CA THR A 184 1.38 26.36 -39.09
C THR A 184 0.07 26.42 -39.89
N PRO A 185 -0.15 25.56 -40.91
CA PRO A 185 -1.34 25.65 -41.76
C PRO A 185 -2.62 25.62 -40.91
N PRO A 186 -3.63 26.45 -41.23
CA PRO A 186 -4.83 26.57 -40.43
C PRO A 186 -5.50 25.20 -40.26
N PRO A 187 -6.01 24.87 -39.06
CA PRO A 187 -6.67 23.60 -38.83
C PRO A 187 -7.88 23.46 -39.76
N SER A 188 -8.06 22.27 -40.34
CA SER A 188 -9.28 21.94 -41.08
C SER A 188 -10.50 22.17 -40.16
N PRO A 189 -11.60 22.78 -40.66
CA PRO A 189 -12.76 23.09 -39.84
C PRO A 189 -13.24 21.85 -39.06
N GLY A 190 -13.38 21.96 -37.73
CA GLY A 190 -13.93 20.91 -36.87
C GLY A 190 -12.94 20.04 -36.09
N LYS A 191 -11.61 20.28 -36.18
CA LYS A 191 -10.61 19.61 -35.33
C LYS A 191 -9.54 20.59 -34.84
N ASN A 192 -9.62 21.03 -33.58
CA ASN A 192 -8.47 21.59 -32.87
C ASN A 192 -7.41 20.49 -32.74
N LYS A 193 -6.52 20.35 -33.73
CA LYS A 193 -5.47 19.33 -33.70
C LYS A 193 -4.39 19.79 -32.73
N PHE A 194 -4.39 19.23 -31.53
CA PHE A 194 -3.22 19.23 -30.66
C PHE A 194 -2.03 18.60 -31.41
N PHE A 195 -0.88 19.27 -31.38
CA PHE A 195 0.35 18.82 -32.02
C PHE A 195 1.35 18.40 -30.95
N PRO A 196 1.47 17.09 -30.63
CA PRO A 196 2.29 16.62 -29.51
C PRO A 196 3.76 17.02 -29.58
N HIS A 197 4.29 17.28 -30.78
CA HIS A 197 5.68 17.71 -31.00
C HIS A 197 5.96 19.15 -30.54
N LEU A 198 4.92 19.94 -30.24
CA LEU A 198 5.08 21.29 -29.71
C LEU A 198 5.25 21.32 -28.19
N VAL A 199 5.02 20.20 -27.49
CA VAL A 199 5.29 20.09 -26.05
C VAL A 199 6.79 19.97 -25.82
N ASN A 200 7.36 20.97 -25.17
CA ASN A 200 8.80 21.07 -24.92
C ASN A 200 9.09 21.86 -23.62
N PRO A 201 10.31 21.76 -23.04
CA PRO A 201 10.67 22.42 -21.78
C PRO A 201 10.55 23.95 -21.77
N LEU A 202 10.57 24.60 -22.94
CA LEU A 202 10.54 26.06 -23.07
C LEU A 202 9.11 26.63 -22.99
N LEU A 203 8.08 25.77 -22.95
CA LEU A 203 6.70 26.22 -22.73
C LEU A 203 6.61 26.94 -21.38
N GLN A 204 5.99 28.12 -21.40
CA GLN A 204 5.83 28.95 -20.21
C GLN A 204 4.49 28.64 -19.55
N ALA A 205 4.54 28.23 -18.27
CA ALA A 205 3.34 28.20 -17.44
C ALA A 205 2.86 29.62 -17.17
N ASP A 206 1.54 29.85 -17.21
CA ASP A 206 0.97 31.12 -16.78
C ASP A 206 1.29 31.34 -15.29
N PRO A 207 1.94 32.45 -14.90
CA PRO A 207 2.28 32.72 -13.52
C PRO A 207 1.09 32.66 -12.56
N THR A 208 -0.13 32.93 -13.04
CA THR A 208 -1.37 32.91 -12.25
C THR A 208 -1.81 31.49 -11.84
N PHE A 209 -1.29 30.45 -12.48
CA PHE A 209 -1.62 29.06 -12.13
C PHE A 209 -1.20 28.67 -10.70
N ARG A 210 -0.29 29.43 -10.09
CA ARG A 210 0.11 29.27 -8.68
C ARG A 210 -0.84 29.94 -7.69
N ASP A 211 -1.68 30.88 -8.16
CA ASP A 211 -2.46 31.78 -7.30
C ASP A 211 -3.85 31.23 -6.99
N ALA A 212 -4.39 30.36 -7.85
CA ALA A 212 -5.71 29.76 -7.67
C ALA A 212 -5.72 28.23 -7.90
N SER A 213 -6.23 27.53 -6.90
CA SER A 213 -6.47 26.08 -6.94
C SER A 213 -7.43 25.70 -8.05
N VAL A 214 -7.24 24.51 -8.63
CA VAL A 214 -8.02 24.04 -9.80
C VAL A 214 -9.52 24.01 -9.52
N THR A 215 -9.97 23.38 -8.43
CA THR A 215 -11.42 23.23 -8.18
C THR A 215 -12.01 24.47 -7.52
N LEU A 216 -11.39 24.97 -6.44
CA LEU A 216 -11.99 26.05 -5.66
C LEU A 216 -11.76 27.44 -6.27
N GLN A 217 -10.83 27.59 -7.22
CA GLN A 217 -10.44 28.88 -7.80
C GLN A 217 -10.06 29.91 -6.72
N LYS A 218 -9.41 29.42 -5.66
CA LYS A 218 -8.94 30.22 -4.51
C LYS A 218 -7.46 30.01 -4.29
N ALA A 219 -6.82 31.04 -3.73
CA ALA A 219 -5.50 30.92 -3.12
C ALA A 219 -5.49 29.82 -2.05
N PHE A 220 -4.29 29.38 -1.69
CA PHE A 220 -4.12 28.36 -0.65
C PHE A 220 -4.72 28.82 0.68
N LEU A 221 -5.62 28.02 1.23
CA LEU A 221 -6.41 28.35 2.43
C LEU A 221 -5.75 27.89 3.74
N GLY A 222 -4.58 27.24 3.67
CA GLY A 222 -3.87 26.71 4.84
C GLY A 222 -2.78 27.63 5.39
N GLY A 223 -2.73 28.89 4.98
CA GLY A 223 -1.80 29.90 5.50
C GLY A 223 -0.44 29.93 4.81
N VAL A 224 0.59 30.40 5.52
CA VAL A 224 1.93 30.64 4.97
C VAL A 224 2.65 29.31 4.72
N THR A 225 3.22 29.13 3.54
CA THR A 225 4.04 27.97 3.18
C THR A 225 5.52 28.28 3.32
N ARG A 226 6.34 27.26 3.58
CA ARG A 226 7.78 27.41 3.85
C ARG A 226 8.55 26.27 3.18
N HIS A 227 9.81 26.53 2.86
CA HIS A 227 10.74 25.46 2.56
C HIS A 227 11.09 24.72 3.86
N ARG A 228 10.94 23.39 3.87
CA ARG A 228 11.21 22.55 5.05
C ARG A 228 12.22 21.44 4.70
N PRO A 229 13.27 21.23 5.52
CA PRO A 229 14.23 20.18 5.25
C PRO A 229 13.63 18.78 5.48
N LEU A 230 14.43 17.75 5.20
CA LEU A 230 14.13 16.39 5.64
C LEU A 230 13.94 16.38 7.16
N LEU A 231 12.73 16.05 7.62
CA LEU A 231 12.50 15.82 9.05
C LEU A 231 13.21 14.51 9.41
N LYS A 232 14.19 14.56 10.31
CA LYS A 232 15.02 13.41 10.72
C LYS A 232 14.30 12.54 11.75
N ALA A 233 14.66 11.26 11.85
CA ALA A 233 14.00 10.32 12.76
C ALA A 233 14.00 10.80 14.22
N ALA A 234 15.15 11.30 14.70
CA ALA A 234 15.30 11.82 16.07
C ALA A 234 14.43 13.06 16.35
N GLN A 235 14.06 13.84 15.33
CA GLN A 235 13.19 15.01 15.48
C GLN A 235 11.71 14.64 15.64
N ARG A 236 11.37 13.35 15.50
CA ARG A 236 10.02 12.80 15.73
C ARG A 236 9.93 12.04 17.06
N ASP A 237 11.01 11.97 17.82
CA ASP A 237 10.99 11.29 19.12
C ASP A 237 10.00 11.99 20.07
N PHE A 238 9.58 11.27 21.09
CA PHE A 238 8.69 11.77 22.12
C PHE A 238 9.10 11.27 23.49
N ASP A 239 8.66 12.03 24.48
CA ASP A 239 8.77 11.71 25.89
C ASP A 239 7.37 11.62 26.48
N VAL A 240 7.00 10.43 26.93
CA VAL A 240 5.69 10.13 27.55
C VAL A 240 5.44 10.89 28.85
N GLN A 241 6.50 11.38 29.51
CA GLN A 241 6.39 12.15 30.75
C GLN A 241 6.01 13.62 30.51
N SER A 242 6.26 14.15 29.30
CA SER A 242 6.08 15.57 28.99
C SER A 242 5.16 15.84 27.81
N HIS A 243 5.03 14.91 26.87
CA HIS A 243 4.15 15.05 25.71
C HIS A 243 2.80 14.35 25.95
N THR A 244 1.74 15.06 25.61
CA THR A 244 0.36 14.56 25.64
C THR A 244 0.14 13.41 24.65
N ALA A 245 -0.89 12.59 24.87
CA ALA A 245 -1.28 11.54 23.91
C ALA A 245 -1.51 12.09 22.49
N ARG A 246 -2.05 13.32 22.38
CA ARG A 246 -2.24 14.02 21.09
C ARG A 246 -0.92 14.26 20.38
N GLU A 247 0.07 14.82 21.09
CA GLU A 247 1.39 15.13 20.54
C GLU A 247 2.17 13.87 20.14
N ILE A 248 2.08 12.81 20.94
CA ILE A 248 2.68 11.51 20.64
C ILE A 248 2.00 10.90 19.41
N SER A 249 0.66 10.91 19.38
CA SER A 249 -0.13 10.42 18.26
C SER A 249 0.28 11.11 16.94
N ARG A 250 0.42 12.44 16.92
CA ARG A 250 0.89 13.18 15.73
C ARG A 250 2.26 12.72 15.25
N ARG A 251 3.22 12.50 16.16
CA ARG A 251 4.59 12.03 15.83
C ARG A 251 4.60 10.62 15.23
N ILE A 252 3.81 9.72 15.81
CA ILE A 252 3.67 8.35 15.29
C ILE A 252 2.99 8.40 13.91
N ARG A 253 1.86 9.11 13.78
CA ARG A 253 1.08 9.17 12.55
C ARG A 253 1.78 9.94 11.42
N SER A 254 2.63 10.93 11.72
CA SER A 254 3.42 11.68 10.71
C SER A 254 4.50 10.83 10.05
N SER A 255 4.89 9.73 10.69
CA SER A 255 5.88 8.79 10.19
C SER A 255 5.28 7.44 9.76
N ASP A 256 3.96 7.29 9.82
CA ASP A 256 3.24 6.09 9.41
C ASP A 256 2.80 6.20 7.93
N SER A 257 3.35 5.43 6.99
CA SER A 257 4.02 4.15 7.20
C SER A 257 5.53 4.20 7.09
N GLN A 258 6.14 5.31 6.66
CA GLN A 258 7.60 5.42 6.63
C GLN A 258 8.03 6.83 7.08
N PRO A 259 9.09 6.93 7.91
CA PRO A 259 9.96 5.84 8.36
C PRO A 259 9.51 5.11 9.63
N GLY A 260 8.41 5.49 10.28
CA GLY A 260 8.09 5.10 11.65
C GLY A 260 8.74 6.04 12.68
N CYS A 261 8.11 6.16 13.85
CA CYS A 261 8.56 7.06 14.89
C CYS A 261 9.63 6.35 15.72
N LEU A 262 10.85 6.89 15.74
CA LEU A 262 11.95 6.32 16.50
C LEU A 262 11.81 6.73 17.96
N THR A 263 11.78 5.75 18.87
CA THR A 263 11.66 6.00 20.32
C THR A 263 12.43 4.95 21.12
N LYS A 264 12.71 5.26 22.38
CA LYS A 264 13.26 4.34 23.41
C LYS A 264 12.24 3.92 24.46
N LEU A 265 10.94 4.15 24.21
CA LEU A 265 9.85 3.89 25.15
C LEU A 265 9.93 2.51 25.84
N PHE A 266 10.32 1.48 25.09
CA PHE A 266 10.34 0.10 25.53
C PHE A 266 11.70 -0.37 26.08
N GLY A 267 12.69 0.53 26.20
CA GLY A 267 14.08 0.20 26.50
C GLY A 267 14.98 0.26 25.25
N PRO A 268 14.92 -0.71 24.32
CA PRO A 268 15.68 -0.63 23.09
C PRO A 268 15.07 0.42 22.15
N SER A 269 15.92 1.02 21.30
CA SER A 269 15.43 1.89 20.22
C SER A 269 14.62 1.06 19.22
N LEU A 270 13.40 1.51 18.94
CA LEU A 270 12.48 0.88 18.00
C LEU A 270 11.78 1.95 17.16
N TYR A 271 11.38 1.58 15.94
CA TYR A 271 10.39 2.34 15.19
C TYR A 271 8.98 1.86 15.58
N VAL A 272 8.09 2.76 15.97
CA VAL A 272 6.70 2.46 16.33
C VAL A 272 5.71 3.01 15.29
N TYR A 273 4.55 2.36 15.18
CA TYR A 273 3.46 2.68 14.23
C TYR A 273 2.08 2.56 14.88
N GLY A 274 1.06 3.16 14.25
CA GLY A 274 -0.26 3.33 14.83
C GLY A 274 -0.38 4.71 15.48
N GLY A 275 -0.52 4.76 16.80
CA GLY A 275 -0.73 6.00 17.54
C GLY A 275 -2.21 6.37 17.69
N THR A 276 -3.07 5.38 17.90
CA THR A 276 -4.49 5.61 18.25
C THR A 276 -4.56 6.01 19.72
N ILE A 277 -5.21 7.12 20.03
CA ILE A 277 -5.39 7.57 21.42
C ILE A 277 -6.46 6.70 22.07
N GLU A 278 -6.19 6.23 23.28
CA GLU A 278 -7.20 5.65 24.18
C GLU A 278 -7.90 6.78 24.92
N GLU A 279 -9.21 6.88 24.73
CA GLU A 279 -10.07 7.86 25.40
C GLU A 279 -10.86 7.28 26.57
N ASN A 280 -10.85 5.96 26.78
CA ASN A 280 -11.45 5.36 27.96
C ASN A 280 -10.53 5.53 29.19
N GLU A 281 -10.92 6.43 30.09
CA GLU A 281 -10.22 6.76 31.33
C GLU A 281 -10.11 5.56 32.29
N GLU A 282 -10.98 4.55 32.19
CA GLU A 282 -10.91 3.36 33.04
C GLU A 282 -9.62 2.56 32.83
N LEU A 283 -9.09 2.56 31.60
CA LEU A 283 -7.85 1.84 31.27
C LEU A 283 -6.59 2.59 31.73
N THR A 284 -6.69 3.91 31.94
CA THR A 284 -5.55 4.77 32.29
C THR A 284 -5.53 5.13 33.78
N ALA A 285 -6.60 4.81 34.51
CA ALA A 285 -6.75 5.11 35.93
C ALA A 285 -5.61 4.51 36.78
N GLY A 286 -4.85 5.38 37.45
CA GLY A 286 -3.78 5.00 38.37
C GLY A 286 -2.47 4.56 37.70
N ALA A 287 -2.39 4.57 36.38
CA ALA A 287 -1.17 4.28 35.64
C ALA A 287 -0.21 5.47 35.66
N ARG A 288 1.11 5.22 35.65
CA ARG A 288 2.12 6.26 35.48
C ARG A 288 2.46 6.38 34.00
N PRO A 289 2.83 7.58 33.51
CA PRO A 289 3.23 7.74 32.12
C PRO A 289 4.39 6.79 31.78
N GLY A 290 4.28 6.09 30.66
CA GLY A 290 5.22 5.05 30.23
C GLY A 290 4.88 3.63 30.68
N ASP A 291 3.98 3.43 31.65
CA ASP A 291 3.51 2.09 31.99
C ASP A 291 2.74 1.48 30.81
N ILE A 292 2.97 0.19 30.51
CA ILE A 292 2.15 -0.58 29.58
C ILE A 292 0.89 -0.97 30.33
N ILE A 293 -0.25 -0.39 29.94
CA ILE A 293 -1.52 -0.50 30.67
C ILE A 293 -2.48 -1.53 30.09
N ALA A 294 -2.28 -1.89 28.81
CA ALA A 294 -3.13 -2.87 28.16
C ALA A 294 -2.44 -3.52 26.96
N CYS A 295 -2.72 -4.79 26.75
CA CYS A 295 -2.47 -5.50 25.49
C CYS A 295 -3.82 -5.92 24.92
N ARG A 296 -4.13 -5.46 23.71
CA ARG A 296 -5.36 -5.84 22.99
C ARG A 296 -4.99 -6.36 21.61
N ASP A 297 -5.32 -7.61 21.38
CA ASP A 297 -4.97 -8.34 20.17
C ASP A 297 -3.47 -8.20 19.87
N ASP A 298 -3.13 -7.46 18.82
CA ASP A 298 -1.78 -7.28 18.27
C ASP A 298 -1.08 -5.99 18.76
N ALA A 299 -1.75 -5.19 19.61
CA ALA A 299 -1.32 -3.85 20.01
C ALA A 299 -1.10 -3.71 21.51
N VAL A 300 -0.20 -2.80 21.88
CA VAL A 300 0.06 -2.39 23.27
C VAL A 300 -0.40 -0.96 23.49
N CYS A 301 -0.98 -0.68 24.65
CA CYS A 301 -1.35 0.66 25.09
C CYS A 301 -0.39 1.13 26.16
N VAL A 302 0.09 2.36 26.04
CA VAL A 302 1.01 2.98 27.00
C VAL A 302 0.41 4.26 27.56
N ALA A 303 0.45 4.43 28.88
CA ALA A 303 -0.05 5.64 29.54
C ALA A 303 0.80 6.87 29.20
N THR A 304 0.16 8.03 29.11
CA THR A 304 0.78 9.33 28.81
C THR A 304 0.59 10.34 29.95
N CYS A 305 1.31 11.46 29.93
CA CYS A 305 1.29 12.45 31.01
C CYS A 305 -0.06 13.15 31.25
N ASP A 306 -0.96 13.08 30.28
CA ASP A 306 -2.30 13.70 30.30
C ASP A 306 -3.42 12.69 30.65
N GLU A 307 -3.09 11.65 31.42
CA GLU A 307 -4.03 10.61 31.90
C GLU A 307 -4.77 9.86 30.78
N LYS A 308 -4.15 9.81 29.59
CA LYS A 308 -4.61 9.06 28.42
C LYS A 308 -3.70 7.88 28.11
N GLY A 309 -4.07 7.11 27.09
CA GLY A 309 -3.24 6.03 26.56
C GLY A 309 -2.92 6.24 25.07
N ILE A 310 -1.82 5.66 24.62
CA ILE A 310 -1.47 5.59 23.21
C ILE A 310 -1.29 4.13 22.77
N TRP A 311 -2.11 3.70 21.81
CA TRP A 311 -2.02 2.38 21.21
C TRP A 311 -0.95 2.34 20.12
N ILE A 312 0.06 1.51 20.34
CA ILE A 312 1.11 1.16 19.39
C ILE A 312 0.73 -0.19 18.79
N SER A 313 0.42 -0.20 17.49
CA SER A 313 -0.07 -1.41 16.83
C SER A 313 1.05 -2.26 16.26
N HIS A 314 2.15 -1.65 15.84
CA HIS A 314 3.28 -2.33 15.23
C HIS A 314 4.59 -1.70 15.66
N ILE A 315 5.63 -2.52 15.66
CA ILE A 315 7.01 -2.09 15.87
C ILE A 315 7.93 -2.58 14.75
N ARG A 316 9.13 -2.01 14.68
CA ARG A 316 10.23 -2.53 13.86
C ARG A 316 11.57 -2.22 14.51
N ARG A 317 12.43 -3.23 14.55
CA ARG A 317 13.82 -3.13 15.01
C ARG A 317 14.65 -2.21 14.12
N LEU A 318 15.65 -1.54 14.70
CA LEU A 318 16.62 -0.77 13.93
C LEU A 318 17.49 -1.69 13.08
N LYS A 319 17.81 -1.25 11.87
CA LYS A 319 18.83 -1.91 11.04
C LYS A 319 20.22 -1.54 11.57
N ARG A 320 20.93 -2.51 12.12
CA ARG A 320 22.34 -2.35 12.55
C ARG A 320 23.27 -2.42 11.34
N LYS A 321 24.53 -2.00 11.51
CA LYS A 321 25.56 -2.12 10.46
C LYS A 321 25.82 -3.58 10.05
N THR A 322 25.60 -4.53 10.98
CA THR A 322 25.71 -5.97 10.76
C THR A 322 24.52 -6.56 10.01
N ASP A 323 23.39 -5.85 9.98
CA ASP A 323 22.18 -6.33 9.33
C ASP A 323 22.26 -6.02 7.83
N SER A 324 22.08 -7.04 7.00
CA SER A 324 22.09 -6.87 5.55
C SER A 324 20.84 -6.14 5.02
N MET A 325 19.71 -6.23 5.75
CA MET A 325 18.39 -5.76 5.32
C MET A 325 17.62 -5.10 6.47
N LEU A 326 16.54 -4.37 6.16
CA LEU A 326 15.64 -3.86 7.19
C LEU A 326 14.88 -5.00 7.89
N TRP A 327 14.52 -4.82 9.15
CA TRP A 327 13.62 -5.75 9.85
C TRP A 327 12.17 -5.62 9.36
N PRO A 328 11.34 -6.69 9.40
CA PRO A 328 9.93 -6.61 9.09
C PRO A 328 9.23 -5.72 10.12
N LYS A 329 8.09 -5.13 9.72
CA LYS A 329 7.20 -4.50 10.70
C LYS A 329 6.26 -5.55 11.25
N VAL A 330 6.26 -5.75 12.55
CA VAL A 330 5.48 -6.79 13.21
C VAL A 330 4.47 -6.18 14.18
N PRO A 331 3.37 -6.88 14.50
CA PRO A 331 2.52 -6.55 15.64
C PRO A 331 3.34 -6.20 16.88
N ALA A 332 2.88 -5.20 17.64
CA ALA A 332 3.63 -4.72 18.79
C ALA A 332 3.76 -5.79 19.88
N VAL A 333 2.69 -6.53 20.15
CA VAL A 333 2.70 -7.60 21.17
C VAL A 333 3.75 -8.66 20.84
N SER A 334 3.67 -9.31 19.67
CA SER A 334 4.60 -10.37 19.32
C SER A 334 6.04 -9.86 19.13
N GLY A 335 6.21 -8.65 18.61
CA GLY A 335 7.54 -8.07 18.44
C GLY A 335 8.23 -7.70 19.75
N LEU A 336 7.47 -7.26 20.76
CA LEU A 336 8.01 -6.92 22.08
C LEU A 336 8.24 -8.18 22.94
N ASP A 337 7.41 -9.21 22.79
CA ASP A 337 7.62 -10.54 23.37
C ASP A 337 8.92 -11.16 22.83
N GLU A 338 9.15 -11.14 21.50
CA GLU A 338 10.41 -11.62 20.89
C GLU A 338 11.66 -10.79 21.29
N LEU A 339 11.47 -9.65 21.94
CA LEU A 339 12.54 -8.79 22.46
C LEU A 339 12.71 -8.89 23.97
N ASP A 340 11.98 -9.80 24.63
CA ASP A 340 11.95 -9.95 26.08
C ASP A 340 11.56 -8.64 26.81
N VAL A 341 10.72 -7.81 26.18
CA VAL A 341 10.18 -6.56 26.77
C VAL A 341 8.85 -6.82 27.47
N LEU A 342 7.98 -7.60 26.82
CA LEU A 342 6.77 -8.12 27.44
C LEU A 342 7.11 -9.50 27.99
N ASP A 343 7.14 -9.68 29.31
CA ASP A 343 7.16 -11.02 29.87
C ASP A 343 5.74 -11.62 29.89
N SER A 344 5.66 -12.94 30.08
CA SER A 344 4.38 -13.67 30.05
C SER A 344 3.41 -13.22 31.13
N ASP A 345 3.92 -12.75 32.28
CA ASP A 345 3.13 -12.35 33.44
C ASP A 345 2.51 -10.98 33.17
N LEU A 346 3.31 -10.00 32.73
CA LEU A 346 2.88 -8.67 32.31
C LEU A 346 1.90 -8.72 31.14
N PHE A 347 2.14 -9.60 30.17
CA PHE A 347 1.20 -9.80 29.06
C PHE A 347 -0.13 -10.33 29.57
N SER A 348 -0.12 -11.34 30.46
CA SER A 348 -1.34 -11.94 31.00
C SER A 348 -2.12 -10.97 31.90
N GLU A 349 -1.42 -10.21 32.74
CA GLU A 349 -2.00 -9.19 33.63
C GLU A 349 -2.65 -8.05 32.86
N ASN A 350 -1.98 -7.56 31.80
CA ASN A 350 -2.47 -6.43 31.00
C ASN A 350 -3.33 -6.85 29.81
N ARG A 351 -3.59 -8.14 29.60
CA ARG A 351 -4.43 -8.59 28.48
C ARG A 351 -5.87 -8.16 28.72
N VAL A 352 -6.35 -7.27 27.86
CA VAL A 352 -7.74 -6.82 27.90
C VAL A 352 -8.56 -7.49 26.81
N SER A 353 -9.84 -7.70 27.10
CA SER A 353 -10.81 -8.19 26.13
C SER A 353 -10.96 -7.23 24.93
N ARG A 354 -11.68 -7.70 23.91
CA ARG A 354 -12.15 -6.86 22.80
C ARG A 354 -12.81 -5.60 23.32
N ALA A 355 -12.69 -4.52 22.55
CA ALA A 355 -13.27 -3.22 22.91
C ALA A 355 -14.77 -3.32 23.26
N THR A 356 -15.51 -4.16 22.55
CA THR A 356 -16.92 -4.44 22.78
C THR A 356 -17.20 -5.94 22.71
N ILE A 357 -18.04 -6.45 23.62
CA ILE A 357 -18.41 -7.88 23.67
C ILE A 357 -19.30 -8.26 22.48
N ASP A 358 -20.11 -7.32 22.01
CA ASP A 358 -21.10 -7.49 20.94
C ASP A 358 -20.57 -7.06 19.55
N TRP A 359 -19.26 -6.81 19.45
CA TRP A 359 -18.59 -6.32 18.24
C TRP A 359 -19.08 -4.96 17.73
N SER A 360 -19.88 -4.21 18.49
CA SER A 360 -20.25 -2.85 18.09
C SER A 360 -19.04 -1.93 18.01
N GLN A 361 -19.12 -0.85 17.24
CA GLN A 361 -18.06 0.16 17.24
C GLN A 361 -18.00 0.84 18.61
N SER A 362 -16.80 0.94 19.19
CA SER A 362 -16.60 1.66 20.45
C SER A 362 -17.08 3.12 20.32
N PRO A 363 -17.81 3.67 21.31
CA PRO A 363 -18.21 5.08 21.33
C PRO A 363 -17.04 6.02 21.61
N HIS A 364 -15.95 5.51 22.19
CA HIS A 364 -14.71 6.22 22.45
C HIS A 364 -13.63 5.80 21.45
N ASN A 365 -12.71 6.71 21.13
CA ASN A 365 -11.56 6.35 20.30
C ASN A 365 -10.68 5.35 21.07
N THR A 366 -10.43 4.20 20.45
CA THR A 366 -9.64 3.12 21.04
C THR A 366 -9.14 2.20 19.93
N LYS A 367 -8.20 1.29 20.24
CA LYS A 367 -7.80 0.26 19.30
C LYS A 367 -8.92 -0.77 19.11
N GLN A 368 -9.53 -0.73 17.93
CA GLN A 368 -10.50 -1.71 17.45
C GLN A 368 -10.28 -1.87 15.94
N ASP A 369 -9.85 -3.05 15.48
CA ASP A 369 -9.71 -3.35 14.05
C ASP A 369 -10.99 -3.93 13.44
N ILE A 370 -11.85 -4.59 14.21
CA ILE A 370 -13.08 -5.22 13.71
C ILE A 370 -14.30 -4.72 14.48
N TRP A 371 -15.36 -4.39 13.74
CA TRP A 371 -16.68 -4.10 14.31
C TRP A 371 -17.82 -4.43 13.35
N VAL A 372 -19.01 -4.62 13.90
CA VAL A 372 -20.23 -4.94 13.18
C VAL A 372 -21.28 -3.88 13.49
N ASP A 373 -21.79 -3.24 12.45
CA ASP A 373 -22.97 -2.37 12.56
C ASP A 373 -24.20 -3.06 11.99
N PHE A 374 -25.23 -3.24 12.83
CA PHE A 374 -26.50 -3.81 12.39
C PHE A 374 -27.50 -2.71 12.05
N GLN A 375 -27.98 -2.73 10.80
CA GLN A 375 -29.03 -1.82 10.35
C GLN A 375 -30.31 -2.59 10.00
N THR A 376 -31.45 -2.10 10.50
CA THR A 376 -32.76 -2.62 10.12
C THR A 376 -33.42 -1.69 9.10
N PHE A 377 -33.80 -2.24 7.95
CA PHE A 377 -34.53 -1.53 6.91
C PHE A 377 -36.05 -1.78 6.99
N SER A 378 -36.82 -0.92 6.33
CA SER A 378 -38.28 -1.05 6.17
C SER A 378 -38.66 -2.45 5.67
N GLY A 379 -39.62 -3.10 6.35
CA GLY A 379 -39.97 -4.51 6.12
C GLY A 379 -39.17 -5.51 6.97
N ALA A 380 -38.60 -5.08 8.10
CA ALA A 380 -37.87 -5.90 9.08
C ALA A 380 -36.63 -6.65 8.53
N ARG A 381 -36.01 -6.11 7.46
CA ARG A 381 -34.79 -6.69 6.87
C ARG A 381 -33.56 -6.17 7.59
N ARG A 382 -32.90 -7.03 8.36
CA ARG A 382 -31.68 -6.70 9.10
C ARG A 382 -30.45 -7.00 8.26
N VAL A 383 -29.46 -6.10 8.29
CA VAL A 383 -28.19 -6.23 7.56
C VAL A 383 -27.04 -6.02 8.53
N ALA A 384 -26.02 -6.87 8.44
CA ALA A 384 -24.78 -6.71 9.18
C ALA A 384 -23.73 -6.06 8.27
N PHE A 385 -23.19 -4.92 8.67
CA PHE A 385 -22.04 -4.28 8.03
C PHE A 385 -20.79 -4.60 8.85
N LEU A 386 -19.97 -5.52 8.36
CA LEU A 386 -18.72 -5.95 9.01
C LEU A 386 -17.56 -5.11 8.49
N TYR A 387 -16.93 -4.36 9.39
CA TYR A 387 -15.75 -3.56 9.14
C TYR A 387 -14.51 -4.28 9.68
N PHE A 388 -13.40 -4.17 8.96
CA PHE A 388 -12.12 -4.76 9.33
C PHE A 388 -10.97 -3.85 8.84
N ASP A 389 -10.48 -2.96 9.70
CA ASP A 389 -9.43 -1.99 9.43
C ASP A 389 -8.04 -2.56 9.82
N PHE A 390 -7.65 -3.63 9.12
CA PHE A 390 -6.33 -4.23 9.31
C PHE A 390 -5.23 -3.33 8.75
N TYR A 391 -4.13 -3.23 9.49
CA TYR A 391 -3.02 -2.33 9.15
C TYR A 391 -2.45 -2.65 7.75
N ASN A 392 -2.42 -1.65 6.87
CA ASN A 392 -2.10 -1.79 5.44
C ASN A 392 -2.95 -2.80 4.66
N GLY A 393 -4.15 -3.16 5.15
CA GLY A 393 -5.03 -4.16 4.54
C GLY A 393 -4.46 -5.59 4.54
N ALA A 394 -3.35 -5.83 5.22
CA ALA A 394 -2.75 -7.15 5.36
C ALA A 394 -3.50 -7.95 6.42
N MET A 395 -3.89 -9.19 6.10
CA MET A 395 -4.69 -10.06 6.97
C MET A 395 -3.79 -11.15 7.54
N SER A 396 -3.40 -11.06 8.82
CA SER A 396 -2.65 -12.13 9.49
C SER A 396 -3.54 -13.33 9.84
N THR A 397 -2.93 -14.48 10.14
CA THR A 397 -3.64 -15.67 10.63
C THR A 397 -4.55 -15.36 11.83
N GLU A 398 -4.05 -14.58 12.79
CA GLU A 398 -4.80 -14.17 13.98
C GLU A 398 -5.92 -13.17 13.66
N GLN A 399 -5.67 -12.21 12.77
CA GLN A 399 -6.70 -11.27 12.31
C GLN A 399 -7.84 -11.98 11.57
N CYS A 400 -7.52 -12.95 10.71
CA CYS A 400 -8.52 -13.80 10.07
C CYS A 400 -9.31 -14.62 11.10
N SER A 401 -8.65 -15.16 12.12
CA SER A 401 -9.32 -15.91 13.20
C SER A 401 -10.29 -15.01 13.97
N ARG A 402 -9.90 -13.79 14.34
CA ARG A 402 -10.82 -12.81 14.95
C ARG A 402 -11.96 -12.41 14.00
N MET A 403 -11.68 -12.28 12.70
CA MET A 403 -12.73 -12.03 11.71
C MET A 403 -13.73 -13.19 11.64
N ILE A 404 -13.28 -14.45 11.72
CA ILE A 404 -14.15 -15.63 11.81
C ILE A 404 -15.02 -15.56 13.07
N ASP A 405 -14.46 -15.20 14.23
CA ASP A 405 -15.27 -15.03 15.45
C ASP A 405 -16.37 -13.96 15.29
N ALA A 406 -16.11 -12.88 14.53
CA ALA A 406 -17.12 -11.88 14.21
C ALA A 406 -18.18 -12.42 13.24
N LEU A 407 -17.79 -13.24 12.26
CA LEU A 407 -18.70 -13.91 11.33
C LEU A 407 -19.57 -14.95 12.05
N ASP A 408 -19.02 -15.67 13.02
CA ASP A 408 -19.76 -16.58 13.91
C ASP A 408 -20.77 -15.83 14.75
N PHE A 409 -20.36 -14.69 15.33
CA PHE A 409 -21.29 -13.82 16.05
C PHE A 409 -22.43 -13.31 15.15
N ILE A 410 -22.12 -12.87 13.93
CA ILE A 410 -23.14 -12.46 12.94
C ILE A 410 -24.09 -13.63 12.65
N THR A 411 -23.55 -14.82 12.41
CA THR A 411 -24.31 -16.05 12.13
C THR A 411 -25.21 -16.42 13.31
N ALA A 412 -24.69 -16.40 14.54
CA ALA A 412 -25.46 -16.67 15.76
C ALA A 412 -26.57 -15.63 15.99
N SER A 413 -26.41 -14.41 15.47
CA SER A 413 -27.44 -13.37 15.55
C SER A 413 -28.57 -13.54 14.52
N HIS A 414 -28.43 -14.44 13.53
CA HIS A 414 -29.48 -14.79 12.58
C HIS A 414 -30.44 -15.79 13.21
N VAL A 415 -31.56 -15.28 13.73
CA VAL A 415 -32.64 -16.07 14.35
C VAL A 415 -33.97 -15.80 13.66
N VAL A 416 -34.95 -16.70 13.82
CA VAL A 416 -36.27 -16.62 13.16
C VAL A 416 -36.97 -15.29 13.44
N GLU A 417 -36.85 -14.76 14.66
CA GLU A 417 -37.47 -13.51 15.10
C GLU A 417 -36.75 -12.26 14.56
N ARG A 418 -35.48 -12.38 14.16
CA ARG A 418 -34.62 -11.27 13.71
C ARG A 418 -33.70 -11.70 12.56
N PRO A 419 -34.27 -12.13 11.41
CA PRO A 419 -33.49 -12.73 10.34
C PRO A 419 -32.57 -11.69 9.68
N LEU A 420 -31.33 -12.10 9.44
CA LEU A 420 -30.42 -11.36 8.56
C LEU A 420 -30.79 -11.59 7.10
N SER A 421 -30.86 -10.49 6.35
CA SER A 421 -31.05 -10.51 4.89
C SER A 421 -29.72 -10.40 4.14
N ALA A 422 -28.72 -9.76 4.73
CA ALA A 422 -27.40 -9.61 4.12
C ALA A 422 -26.28 -9.41 5.15
N VAL A 423 -25.06 -9.77 4.73
CA VAL A 423 -23.79 -9.40 5.36
C VAL A 423 -22.96 -8.63 4.34
N VAL A 424 -22.46 -7.47 4.75
CA VAL A 424 -21.66 -6.58 3.90
C VAL A 424 -20.26 -6.47 4.50
N LEU A 425 -19.25 -6.95 3.77
CA LEU A 425 -17.85 -6.73 4.08
C LEU A 425 -17.46 -5.31 3.67
N MET A 426 -17.07 -4.47 4.62
CA MET A 426 -16.79 -3.05 4.39
C MET A 426 -15.31 -2.71 4.36
N GLY A 427 -14.44 -3.60 4.82
CA GLY A 427 -12.99 -3.39 4.95
C GLY A 427 -12.64 -2.13 5.75
N GLY A 428 -11.37 -1.72 5.67
CA GLY A 428 -10.87 -0.47 6.20
C GLY A 428 -11.14 0.72 5.28
N ASP A 429 -10.85 1.94 5.77
CA ASP A 429 -11.03 3.16 4.98
C ASP A 429 -9.95 3.32 3.90
N SER A 430 -8.72 2.90 4.19
CA SER A 430 -7.59 2.98 3.26
C SER A 430 -7.48 1.77 2.33
N TYR A 431 -7.91 0.60 2.80
CA TYR A 431 -7.84 -0.66 2.08
C TYR A 431 -9.08 -1.50 2.37
N PHE A 432 -9.60 -2.17 1.35
CA PHE A 432 -10.50 -3.29 1.60
C PHE A 432 -9.70 -4.47 2.14
N SER A 433 -8.77 -5.00 1.35
CA SER A 433 -7.80 -6.03 1.76
C SER A 433 -6.69 -6.15 0.71
N ASN A 434 -5.49 -6.54 1.13
CA ASN A 434 -4.35 -6.87 0.29
C ASN A 434 -3.98 -8.38 0.40
N GLY A 435 -4.81 -9.19 1.05
CA GLY A 435 -4.56 -10.62 1.29
C GLY A 435 -3.61 -10.88 2.46
N ILE A 436 -2.82 -11.96 2.37
CA ILE A 436 -1.93 -12.46 3.44
C ILE A 436 -0.98 -11.40 4.02
N ALA A 437 -0.67 -11.51 5.31
CA ALA A 437 0.21 -10.57 6.01
C ALA A 437 1.69 -10.89 5.82
N LEU A 438 2.24 -10.50 4.67
CA LEU A 438 3.64 -10.78 4.29
C LEU A 438 4.68 -10.37 5.34
N ASN A 439 4.46 -9.30 6.12
CA ASN A 439 5.41 -8.93 7.18
C ASN A 439 5.41 -9.91 8.37
N VAL A 440 4.22 -10.41 8.76
CA VAL A 440 4.08 -11.41 9.83
C VAL A 440 4.71 -12.72 9.37
N ILE A 441 4.40 -13.15 8.14
CA ILE A 441 4.99 -14.31 7.49
C ILE A 441 6.52 -14.23 7.46
N GLU A 442 7.07 -13.09 7.02
CA GLU A 442 8.52 -12.91 6.90
C GLU A 442 9.24 -12.81 8.26
N ALA A 443 8.51 -12.48 9.32
CA ALA A 443 9.04 -12.45 10.68
C ALA A 443 8.92 -13.81 11.40
N ALA A 444 8.04 -14.70 10.93
CA ALA A 444 7.87 -16.03 11.51
C ALA A 444 9.14 -16.88 11.42
N SER A 445 9.31 -17.79 12.38
CA SER A 445 10.42 -18.76 12.40
C SER A 445 10.40 -19.70 11.20
N ASP A 446 9.21 -20.09 10.75
CA ASP A 446 8.96 -20.79 9.49
C ASP A 446 7.99 -19.97 8.62
N PRO A 447 8.51 -19.12 7.73
CA PRO A 447 7.69 -18.34 6.82
C PRO A 447 6.85 -19.17 5.85
N ALA A 448 7.24 -20.40 5.51
CA ALA A 448 6.46 -21.23 4.60
C ALA A 448 5.22 -21.77 5.34
N LEU A 449 5.41 -22.26 6.57
CA LEU A 449 4.31 -22.68 7.44
C LEU A 449 3.36 -21.52 7.75
N GLU A 450 3.87 -20.34 8.13
CA GLU A 450 2.99 -19.19 8.41
C GLU A 450 2.22 -18.76 7.16
N SER A 451 2.82 -18.85 5.96
CA SER A 451 2.09 -18.58 4.71
C SER A 451 0.92 -19.53 4.51
N TRP A 452 1.12 -20.82 4.84
CA TRP A 452 0.11 -21.86 4.75
C TRP A 452 -1.02 -21.68 5.75
N LEU A 453 -0.69 -21.39 7.01
CA LEU A 453 -1.68 -21.09 8.04
C LEU A 453 -2.50 -19.87 7.66
N ASN A 454 -1.83 -18.80 7.22
CA ASN A 454 -2.49 -17.56 6.88
C ASN A 454 -3.46 -17.72 5.71
N ILE A 455 -3.05 -18.39 4.62
CA ILE A 455 -3.93 -18.56 3.45
C ILE A 455 -5.12 -19.46 3.76
N ASN A 456 -4.94 -20.52 4.56
CA ASN A 456 -6.06 -21.36 4.98
C ASN A 456 -7.09 -20.58 5.81
N ARG A 457 -6.65 -19.64 6.66
CA ARG A 457 -7.58 -18.79 7.42
C ARG A 457 -8.31 -17.77 6.56
N ILE A 458 -7.72 -17.29 5.48
CA ILE A 458 -8.44 -16.47 4.50
C ILE A 458 -9.48 -17.35 3.75
N ASP A 459 -9.11 -18.57 3.34
CA ASP A 459 -10.04 -19.50 2.69
C ASP A 459 -11.22 -19.87 3.60
N ASP A 460 -10.98 -19.98 4.91
CA ASP A 460 -12.05 -20.18 5.91
C ASP A 460 -13.02 -18.99 5.93
N VAL A 461 -12.52 -17.74 5.89
CA VAL A 461 -13.38 -16.55 5.73
C VAL A 461 -14.18 -16.59 4.42
N VAL A 462 -13.53 -16.96 3.31
CA VAL A 462 -14.20 -17.07 2.00
C VAL A 462 -15.27 -18.15 2.01
N HIS A 463 -15.08 -19.24 2.77
CA HIS A 463 -16.07 -20.28 2.94
C HIS A 463 -17.39 -19.76 3.55
N TYR A 464 -17.34 -18.79 4.48
CA TYR A 464 -18.56 -18.15 4.98
C TYR A 464 -19.35 -17.46 3.87
N LEU A 465 -18.64 -16.81 2.93
CA LEU A 465 -19.22 -16.04 1.83
C LEU A 465 -19.83 -16.95 0.75
N LEU A 466 -19.22 -18.09 0.50
CA LEU A 466 -19.65 -19.02 -0.55
C LEU A 466 -20.67 -20.06 -0.05
N GLN A 467 -20.59 -20.46 1.22
CA GLN A 467 -21.34 -21.60 1.77
C GLN A 467 -22.18 -21.23 3.00
N GLU A 468 -21.59 -20.69 4.07
CA GLU A 468 -22.32 -20.53 5.34
C GLU A 468 -23.46 -19.50 5.26
N PHE A 469 -23.21 -18.30 4.73
CA PHE A 469 -24.27 -17.31 4.59
C PHE A 469 -25.28 -17.69 3.49
N PRO A 470 -24.87 -18.15 2.29
CA PRO A 470 -25.82 -18.54 1.26
C PRO A 470 -26.73 -19.71 1.65
N SER A 471 -26.24 -20.71 2.40
CA SER A 471 -27.07 -21.83 2.89
C SER A 471 -28.18 -21.39 3.84
N ARG A 472 -28.01 -20.23 4.50
CA ARG A 472 -29.00 -19.58 5.38
C ARG A 472 -29.80 -18.50 4.65
N ASN A 473 -29.69 -18.43 3.32
CA ASN A 473 -30.35 -17.43 2.48
C ASN A 473 -29.96 -15.96 2.83
N ILE A 474 -28.75 -15.77 3.33
CA ILE A 474 -28.17 -14.46 3.64
C ILE A 474 -27.31 -14.01 2.46
N LEU A 475 -27.62 -12.84 1.90
CA LEU A 475 -26.86 -12.25 0.78
C LEU A 475 -25.49 -11.76 1.25
N THR A 476 -24.43 -12.06 0.50
CA THR A 476 -23.08 -11.56 0.77
C THR A 476 -22.71 -10.41 -0.17
N VAL A 477 -22.19 -9.32 0.39
CA VAL A 477 -21.83 -8.13 -0.39
C VAL A 477 -20.43 -7.67 0.00
N ALA A 478 -19.57 -7.36 -0.98
CA ALA A 478 -18.33 -6.62 -0.75
C ALA A 478 -18.55 -5.13 -1.05
N GLY A 479 -18.30 -4.27 -0.07
CA GLY A 479 -18.23 -2.81 -0.20
C GLY A 479 -16.78 -2.34 -0.20
N ILE A 480 -16.15 -2.29 -1.38
CA ILE A 480 -14.74 -1.92 -1.53
C ILE A 480 -14.60 -0.39 -1.42
N ARG A 481 -14.19 0.09 -0.25
CA ARG A 481 -14.03 1.53 0.05
C ARG A 481 -12.62 2.06 -0.16
N GLY A 482 -11.61 1.19 0.02
CA GLY A 482 -10.20 1.47 -0.19
C GLY A 482 -9.56 0.52 -1.21
N ASN A 483 -8.27 0.69 -1.46
CA ASN A 483 -7.54 -0.14 -2.43
C ASN A 483 -7.64 -1.63 -2.07
N CYS A 484 -7.61 -2.49 -3.09
CA CYS A 484 -7.80 -3.91 -2.94
C CYS A 484 -6.80 -4.67 -3.83
N ALA A 485 -6.06 -5.64 -3.29
CA ALA A 485 -5.01 -6.33 -4.03
C ALA A 485 -4.93 -7.81 -3.70
N ALA A 486 -4.41 -8.59 -4.65
CA ALA A 486 -4.17 -10.03 -4.56
C ALA A 486 -5.39 -10.75 -3.94
N GLY A 487 -5.17 -11.45 -2.82
CA GLY A 487 -6.19 -12.20 -2.08
C GLY A 487 -7.39 -11.36 -1.67
N GLY A 488 -7.19 -10.06 -1.43
CA GLY A 488 -8.29 -9.15 -1.11
C GLY A 488 -9.29 -8.99 -2.26
N VAL A 489 -8.82 -9.02 -3.53
CA VAL A 489 -9.72 -8.90 -4.68
C VAL A 489 -10.52 -10.18 -4.86
N ALA A 490 -9.90 -11.35 -4.67
CA ALA A 490 -10.59 -12.63 -4.71
C ALA A 490 -11.58 -12.81 -3.54
N LEU A 491 -11.19 -12.38 -2.33
CA LEU A 491 -12.09 -12.29 -1.18
C LEU A 491 -13.35 -11.46 -1.51
N ALA A 492 -13.18 -10.30 -2.14
CA ALA A 492 -14.31 -9.48 -2.57
C ALA A 492 -15.14 -10.19 -3.66
N ALA A 493 -14.48 -10.77 -4.66
CA ALA A 493 -15.12 -11.45 -5.78
C ALA A 493 -15.93 -12.70 -5.36
N ALA A 494 -15.61 -13.31 -4.22
CA ALA A 494 -16.36 -14.43 -3.67
C ALA A 494 -17.75 -14.07 -3.14
N CYS A 495 -18.02 -12.79 -2.82
CA CYS A 495 -19.35 -12.33 -2.44
C CYS A 495 -20.37 -12.52 -3.58
N ASP A 496 -21.66 -12.50 -3.27
CA ASP A 496 -22.72 -12.48 -4.29
C ASP A 496 -22.69 -11.18 -5.09
N VAL A 497 -22.44 -10.05 -4.41
CA VAL A 497 -22.39 -8.71 -5.04
C VAL A 497 -21.11 -7.97 -4.65
N VAL A 498 -20.46 -7.35 -5.63
CA VAL A 498 -19.29 -6.49 -5.43
C VAL A 498 -19.63 -5.05 -5.80
N ILE A 499 -19.55 -4.16 -4.82
CA ILE A 499 -19.73 -2.72 -4.94
C ILE A 499 -18.40 -2.05 -4.66
N SER A 500 -17.87 -1.28 -5.60
CA SER A 500 -16.61 -0.55 -5.44
C SER A 500 -16.81 0.96 -5.46
N GLY A 501 -16.05 1.68 -4.64
CA GLY A 501 -15.83 3.11 -4.84
C GLY A 501 -15.16 3.38 -6.20
N SER A 502 -15.49 4.48 -6.85
CA SER A 502 -14.98 4.82 -8.20
C SER A 502 -13.50 5.22 -8.23
N GLU A 503 -12.93 5.53 -7.07
CA GLU A 503 -11.55 6.01 -6.93
C GLU A 503 -10.56 4.95 -6.45
N VAL A 504 -11.06 3.75 -6.14
CA VAL A 504 -10.27 2.59 -5.72
C VAL A 504 -9.34 2.13 -6.84
N VAL A 505 -8.20 1.54 -6.46
CA VAL A 505 -7.34 0.77 -7.36
C VAL A 505 -7.42 -0.71 -6.98
N LEU A 506 -7.68 -1.56 -7.97
CA LEU A 506 -7.72 -3.02 -7.82
C LEU A 506 -6.45 -3.63 -8.42
N ASN A 507 -5.85 -4.60 -7.75
CA ASN A 507 -4.72 -5.39 -8.28
C ASN A 507 -5.07 -6.89 -8.16
N PRO A 508 -5.77 -7.49 -9.14
CA PRO A 508 -6.40 -8.81 -9.02
C PRO A 508 -5.44 -10.01 -9.14
N ALA A 509 -4.12 -9.77 -9.15
CA ALA A 509 -3.11 -10.78 -9.49
C ALA A 509 -2.16 -11.09 -8.31
N TYR A 510 -1.63 -12.32 -8.32
CA TYR A 510 -0.70 -12.87 -7.32
C TYR A 510 0.70 -13.09 -7.91
N ARG A 511 0.76 -13.30 -9.22
CA ARG A 511 1.93 -13.83 -9.93
C ARG A 511 3.18 -12.96 -9.77
N ALA A 512 3.01 -11.64 -9.66
CA ALA A 512 4.11 -10.70 -9.45
C ALA A 512 4.82 -10.85 -8.08
N ILE A 513 4.15 -11.40 -7.06
CA ILE A 513 4.78 -11.75 -5.77
C ILE A 513 5.18 -13.24 -5.72
N GLY A 514 5.02 -13.98 -6.84
CA GLY A 514 5.39 -15.38 -6.96
C GLY A 514 4.38 -16.36 -6.39
N LEU A 515 3.11 -15.95 -6.27
CA LEU A 515 2.04 -16.82 -5.77
C LEU A 515 1.06 -17.19 -6.88
N HIS A 516 0.46 -18.36 -6.75
CA HIS A 516 -0.71 -18.77 -7.51
C HIS A 516 -1.97 -18.00 -7.07
N GLY A 517 -2.15 -17.82 -5.75
CA GLY A 517 -3.38 -17.30 -5.13
C GLY A 517 -4.32 -18.43 -4.69
N SER A 518 -5.17 -18.20 -3.69
CA SER A 518 -6.01 -19.26 -3.09
C SER A 518 -7.44 -18.92 -2.73
N GLU A 519 -7.99 -17.75 -2.95
CA GLU A 519 -9.23 -17.38 -2.26
C GLU A 519 -10.49 -17.79 -3.06
N TYR A 520 -10.54 -19.06 -3.49
CA TYR A 520 -11.52 -19.62 -4.42
C TYR A 520 -11.60 -18.83 -5.74
N HIS A 521 -10.48 -18.25 -6.16
CA HIS A 521 -10.43 -17.41 -7.36
C HIS A 521 -10.62 -18.21 -8.64
N SER A 522 -10.30 -19.51 -8.63
CA SER A 522 -10.58 -20.44 -9.74
C SER A 522 -12.07 -20.66 -10.00
N LEU A 523 -12.94 -20.31 -9.03
CA LEU A 523 -14.38 -20.28 -9.21
C LEU A 523 -14.89 -18.86 -9.45
N SER A 524 -14.54 -17.93 -8.56
CA SER A 524 -15.12 -16.58 -8.57
C SER A 524 -14.73 -15.76 -9.78
N TYR A 525 -13.48 -15.85 -10.25
CA TYR A 525 -13.06 -15.10 -11.44
C TYR A 525 -13.70 -15.67 -12.72
N PRO A 526 -13.58 -16.97 -13.06
CA PRO A 526 -14.22 -17.50 -14.26
C PRO A 526 -15.74 -17.37 -14.26
N GLY A 527 -16.39 -17.56 -13.10
CA GLY A 527 -17.83 -17.40 -13.00
C GLY A 527 -18.31 -15.97 -13.28
N ARG A 528 -17.51 -14.96 -12.90
CA ARG A 528 -17.82 -13.53 -13.09
C ARG A 528 -17.43 -12.97 -14.45
N CYS A 529 -16.20 -13.24 -14.90
CA CYS A 529 -15.62 -12.61 -16.09
C CYS A 529 -15.27 -13.60 -17.22
N GLY A 530 -15.66 -14.87 -17.09
CA GLY A 530 -15.30 -15.95 -18.00
C GLY A 530 -13.83 -16.35 -17.90
N SER A 531 -13.47 -17.52 -18.45
CA SER A 531 -12.11 -18.06 -18.33
C SER A 531 -11.04 -17.15 -18.96
N ALA A 532 -11.36 -16.49 -20.09
CA ALA A 532 -10.46 -15.56 -20.75
C ALA A 532 -10.23 -14.29 -19.91
N GLY A 533 -11.31 -13.74 -19.31
CA GLY A 533 -11.21 -12.60 -18.40
C GLY A 533 -10.40 -12.94 -17.15
N ALA A 534 -10.66 -14.11 -16.54
CA ALA A 534 -9.95 -14.58 -15.36
C ALA A 534 -8.44 -14.75 -15.64
N THR A 535 -8.10 -15.38 -16.77
CA THR A 535 -6.71 -15.54 -17.21
C THR A 535 -6.05 -14.18 -17.39
N LYS A 536 -6.72 -13.24 -18.08
CA LYS A 536 -6.20 -11.89 -18.28
C LYS A 536 -5.93 -11.18 -16.96
N LEU A 537 -6.88 -11.20 -16.02
CA LEU A 537 -6.73 -10.58 -14.70
C LEU A 537 -5.53 -11.15 -13.92
N LEU A 538 -5.34 -12.47 -13.95
CA LEU A 538 -4.27 -13.16 -13.23
C LEU A 538 -2.89 -12.98 -13.89
N ARG A 539 -2.84 -12.78 -15.22
CA ARG A 539 -1.59 -12.72 -15.98
C ARG A 539 -1.12 -11.31 -16.35
N ASP A 540 -2.00 -10.34 -16.54
CA ASP A 540 -1.59 -8.99 -16.93
C ASP A 540 -0.75 -8.30 -15.82
N MET A 541 -1.05 -8.60 -14.54
CA MET A 541 -0.34 -8.04 -13.38
C MET A 541 -0.24 -6.50 -13.39
N THR A 542 -1.26 -5.86 -13.96
CA THR A 542 -1.43 -4.41 -14.01
C THR A 542 -2.57 -3.95 -13.09
N PRO A 543 -2.55 -2.70 -12.62
CA PRO A 543 -3.67 -2.16 -11.85
C PRO A 543 -4.93 -2.07 -12.73
N LEU A 544 -6.08 -2.26 -12.11
CA LEU A 544 -7.39 -2.27 -12.74
C LEU A 544 -8.29 -1.19 -12.10
N SER A 545 -8.96 -0.39 -12.93
CA SER A 545 -9.93 0.59 -12.43
C SER A 545 -11.27 -0.07 -12.11
N PRO A 546 -12.04 0.44 -11.14
CA PRO A 546 -13.38 -0.06 -10.83
C PRO A 546 -14.34 -0.05 -12.02
N ALA A 547 -14.16 0.90 -12.96
CA ALA A 547 -14.96 0.98 -14.18
C ALA A 547 -14.62 -0.17 -15.14
N ASP A 548 -13.33 -0.46 -15.35
CA ASP A 548 -12.88 -1.56 -16.20
C ASP A 548 -13.22 -2.92 -15.58
N ALA A 549 -13.06 -3.05 -14.26
CA ALA A 549 -13.47 -4.23 -13.50
C ALA A 549 -14.98 -4.50 -13.64
N ARG A 550 -15.79 -3.44 -13.70
CA ARG A 550 -17.23 -3.57 -13.95
C ARG A 550 -17.55 -3.99 -15.37
N MET A 551 -16.86 -3.43 -16.37
CA MET A 551 -17.00 -3.86 -17.75
C MET A 551 -16.62 -5.34 -17.95
N MET A 552 -15.65 -5.83 -17.18
CA MET A 552 -15.23 -7.24 -17.21
C MET A 552 -16.18 -8.17 -16.44
N GLY A 553 -17.07 -7.66 -15.59
CA GLY A 553 -17.95 -8.46 -14.73
C GLY A 553 -17.38 -8.82 -13.35
N LEU A 554 -16.13 -8.42 -13.04
CA LEU A 554 -15.51 -8.65 -11.73
C LEU A 554 -16.17 -7.82 -10.62
N VAL A 555 -16.64 -6.60 -10.95
CA VAL A 555 -17.36 -5.68 -10.05
C VAL A 555 -18.78 -5.46 -10.58
N ASP A 556 -19.79 -5.55 -9.73
CA ASP A 556 -21.19 -5.37 -10.17
C ASP A 556 -21.57 -3.88 -10.26
N HIS A 557 -21.12 -3.09 -9.28
CA HIS A 557 -21.48 -1.69 -9.16
C HIS A 557 -20.29 -0.81 -8.80
N THR A 558 -20.23 0.37 -9.42
CA THR A 558 -19.24 1.41 -9.11
C THR A 558 -19.96 2.64 -8.61
N LEU A 559 -19.62 3.11 -7.40
CA LEU A 559 -20.25 4.26 -6.76
C LEU A 559 -19.26 5.41 -6.58
N PRO A 560 -19.66 6.66 -6.84
CA PRO A 560 -18.80 7.81 -6.61
C PRO A 560 -18.63 8.12 -5.11
N GLY A 561 -17.62 8.92 -4.78
CA GLY A 561 -17.37 9.44 -3.43
C GLY A 561 -16.37 8.61 -2.62
N THR A 562 -16.06 9.10 -1.42
CA THR A 562 -15.05 8.52 -0.51
C THR A 562 -15.47 8.70 0.95
N GLY A 563 -14.83 7.96 1.87
CA GLY A 563 -15.09 8.06 3.32
C GLY A 563 -16.58 7.86 3.66
N ALA A 564 -17.10 8.66 4.59
CA ALA A 564 -18.49 8.58 5.05
C ALA A 564 -19.55 8.72 3.93
N LEU A 565 -19.26 9.50 2.88
CA LEU A 565 -20.17 9.63 1.74
C LEU A 565 -20.28 8.32 0.96
N LEU A 566 -19.15 7.64 0.72
CA LEU A 566 -19.14 6.34 0.05
C LEU A 566 -19.82 5.28 0.91
N ASP A 567 -19.55 5.29 2.23
CA ASP A 567 -20.20 4.39 3.20
C ASP A 567 -21.73 4.51 3.13
N THR A 568 -22.24 5.74 3.19
CA THR A 568 -23.67 6.06 3.06
C THR A 568 -24.24 5.57 1.72
N ARG A 569 -23.49 5.75 0.63
CA ARG A 569 -23.91 5.31 -0.71
C ARG A 569 -23.96 3.79 -0.83
N ILE A 570 -22.99 3.06 -0.28
CA ILE A 570 -22.98 1.60 -0.23
C ILE A 570 -24.18 1.10 0.57
N ARG A 571 -24.41 1.63 1.78
CA ARG A 571 -25.57 1.26 2.62
C ARG A 571 -26.90 1.50 1.92
N LYS A 572 -27.04 2.65 1.26
CA LYS A 572 -28.24 2.98 0.46
C LYS A 572 -28.41 2.02 -0.71
N HIS A 573 -27.32 1.67 -1.41
CA HIS A 573 -27.36 0.73 -2.52
C HIS A 573 -27.75 -0.68 -2.07
N VAL A 574 -27.19 -1.16 -0.95
CA VAL A 574 -27.58 -2.45 -0.34
C VAL A 574 -29.05 -2.46 0.03
N LYS A 575 -29.57 -1.38 0.64
CA LYS A 575 -31.01 -1.24 0.91
C LYS A 575 -31.84 -1.38 -0.37
N SER A 576 -31.44 -0.70 -1.45
CA SER A 576 -32.13 -0.77 -2.73
C SER A 576 -32.08 -2.17 -3.35
N LEU A 577 -30.94 -2.86 -3.28
CA LEU A 577 -30.79 -4.24 -3.73
C LEU A 577 -31.78 -5.17 -3.01
N LEU A 578 -31.86 -5.05 -1.69
CA LEU A 578 -32.78 -5.88 -0.91
C LEU A 578 -34.24 -5.61 -1.27
N ILE A 579 -34.65 -4.34 -1.46
CA ILE A 579 -36.03 -3.98 -1.87
C ILE A 579 -36.41 -4.61 -3.20
N ALA A 580 -35.50 -4.63 -4.17
CA ALA A 580 -35.75 -5.19 -5.51
C ALA A 580 -35.93 -6.72 -5.54
N GLY A 581 -35.57 -7.44 -4.47
CA GLY A 581 -35.59 -8.90 -4.40
C GLY A 581 -34.19 -9.52 -4.57
N LYS A 582 -34.08 -10.85 -4.67
CA LYS A 582 -32.78 -11.51 -4.86
C LYS A 582 -32.08 -10.97 -6.11
N PRO A 583 -30.87 -10.39 -6.00
CA PRO A 583 -30.24 -9.71 -7.12
C PRO A 583 -29.78 -10.72 -8.18
N ALA A 584 -29.90 -10.33 -9.46
CA ALA A 584 -29.32 -11.05 -10.59
C ALA A 584 -27.77 -11.17 -10.50
N ALA A 585 -27.13 -10.36 -9.65
CA ALA A 585 -25.68 -10.34 -9.45
C ALA A 585 -25.10 -11.65 -8.89
N ALA A 586 -25.88 -12.49 -8.20
CA ALA A 586 -25.45 -13.83 -7.81
C ALA A 586 -25.40 -14.84 -8.99
N ALA A 587 -25.80 -14.44 -10.21
CA ALA A 587 -25.84 -15.32 -11.38
C ALA A 587 -24.47 -15.85 -11.79
N TRP A 588 -23.37 -15.20 -11.40
CA TRP A 588 -22.03 -15.73 -11.69
C TRP A 588 -21.84 -17.15 -11.12
N LYS A 589 -22.49 -17.45 -9.99
CA LYS A 589 -22.43 -18.75 -9.32
C LYS A 589 -23.09 -19.86 -10.14
N SER A 590 -24.02 -19.57 -11.04
CA SER A 590 -24.60 -20.60 -11.93
C SER A 590 -23.67 -21.04 -13.05
N ASN A 591 -22.56 -20.32 -13.25
CA ASN A 591 -21.57 -20.63 -14.28
C ASN A 591 -20.47 -21.59 -13.80
N VAL A 592 -20.44 -21.89 -12.49
CA VAL A 592 -19.40 -22.68 -11.84
C VAL A 592 -19.99 -23.62 -10.78
N ASP A 593 -19.24 -24.63 -10.35
CA ASP A 593 -19.67 -25.53 -9.28
C ASP A 593 -19.33 -24.94 -7.90
N VAL A 594 -20.31 -24.26 -7.29
CA VAL A 594 -20.24 -23.77 -5.91
C VAL A 594 -20.93 -24.72 -4.91
N SER A 595 -21.18 -25.98 -5.29
CA SER A 595 -21.64 -26.99 -4.33
C SER A 595 -20.56 -27.29 -3.29
N PRO A 596 -20.88 -27.92 -2.14
CA PRO A 596 -19.87 -28.32 -1.17
C PRO A 596 -18.71 -29.13 -1.77
N ALA A 597 -19.01 -30.01 -2.75
CA ALA A 597 -17.99 -30.79 -3.46
C ALA A 597 -17.14 -29.90 -4.40
N GLY A 598 -17.77 -28.99 -5.13
CA GLY A 598 -17.09 -28.03 -6.00
C GLY A 598 -16.15 -27.10 -5.22
N LEU A 599 -16.62 -26.57 -4.09
CA LEU A 599 -15.80 -25.78 -3.18
C LEU A 599 -14.62 -26.58 -2.62
N ALA A 600 -14.85 -27.82 -2.15
CA ALA A 600 -13.78 -28.67 -1.66
C ALA A 600 -12.73 -28.96 -2.75
N CYS A 601 -13.17 -29.22 -3.98
CA CYS A 601 -12.31 -29.43 -5.14
C CYS A 601 -11.46 -28.19 -5.45
N ALA A 602 -12.09 -27.02 -5.57
CA ALA A 602 -11.40 -25.77 -5.84
C ALA A 602 -10.36 -25.44 -4.77
N ARG A 603 -10.72 -25.53 -3.48
CA ARG A 603 -9.80 -25.31 -2.36
C ARG A 603 -8.62 -26.30 -2.40
N ALA A 604 -8.87 -27.58 -2.64
CA ALA A 604 -7.80 -28.58 -2.73
C ALA A 604 -6.85 -28.32 -3.90
N GLN A 605 -7.37 -27.89 -5.05
CA GLN A 605 -6.57 -27.55 -6.24
C GLN A 605 -5.72 -26.29 -6.00
N GLU A 606 -6.34 -25.21 -5.53
CA GLU A 606 -5.66 -23.93 -5.27
C GLU A 606 -4.59 -24.09 -4.17
N LEU A 607 -4.92 -24.74 -3.05
CA LEU A 607 -3.94 -25.02 -2.00
C LEU A 607 -2.84 -26.00 -2.45
N GLY A 608 -3.15 -26.93 -3.37
CA GLY A 608 -2.14 -27.77 -4.01
C GLY A 608 -1.10 -26.96 -4.79
N GLU A 609 -1.52 -25.90 -5.49
CA GLU A 609 -0.61 -24.97 -6.15
C GLU A 609 0.13 -24.08 -5.14
N MET A 610 -0.54 -23.56 -4.12
CA MET A 610 0.10 -22.76 -3.07
C MET A 610 1.17 -23.56 -2.32
N SER A 611 0.93 -24.85 -2.05
CA SER A 611 1.92 -25.74 -1.43
C SER A 611 3.21 -25.84 -2.26
N LYS A 612 3.12 -25.81 -3.60
CA LYS A 612 4.32 -25.80 -4.46
C LYS A 612 5.07 -24.48 -4.34
N ASP A 613 4.37 -23.36 -4.15
CA ASP A 613 4.95 -22.03 -3.93
C ASP A 613 5.63 -21.88 -2.57
N PHE A 614 5.29 -22.74 -1.61
CA PHE A 614 5.86 -22.70 -0.27
C PHE A 614 6.99 -23.72 -0.06
N TRP A 615 6.93 -24.91 -0.68
CA TRP A 615 7.87 -25.98 -0.33
C TRP A 615 8.54 -26.71 -1.49
N SER A 616 8.06 -26.57 -2.73
CA SER A 616 8.72 -27.25 -3.87
C SER A 616 9.92 -26.45 -4.38
N ALA A 617 10.62 -26.96 -5.41
CA ALA A 617 11.66 -26.18 -6.10
C ALA A 617 11.15 -24.83 -6.64
N ARG A 618 9.84 -24.73 -6.95
CA ARG A 618 9.17 -23.50 -7.38
C ARG A 618 9.11 -22.43 -6.28
N SER A 619 9.28 -22.77 -5.01
CA SER A 619 9.12 -21.83 -3.89
C SER A 619 10.07 -20.63 -3.91
N GLN A 620 11.19 -20.76 -4.63
CA GLN A 620 12.11 -19.66 -4.91
C GLN A 620 11.41 -18.45 -5.54
N ARG A 621 10.34 -18.68 -6.31
CA ARG A 621 9.59 -17.60 -6.94
C ARG A 621 8.86 -16.72 -5.92
N TYR A 622 8.44 -17.28 -4.79
CA TYR A 622 7.70 -16.59 -3.73
C TYR A 622 8.61 -16.03 -2.64
N HIS A 623 9.45 -16.85 -2.01
CA HIS A 623 10.17 -16.46 -0.79
C HIS A 623 11.13 -15.29 -1.01
N LEU A 624 11.86 -15.28 -2.13
CA LEU A 624 12.76 -14.18 -2.48
C LEU A 624 11.99 -12.89 -2.73
N ARG A 625 10.85 -12.96 -3.43
CA ARG A 625 10.00 -11.80 -3.73
C ARG A 625 9.30 -11.26 -2.47
N ARG A 626 8.80 -12.13 -1.59
CA ARG A 626 8.27 -11.75 -0.28
C ARG A 626 9.31 -11.03 0.55
N ARG A 627 10.50 -11.63 0.71
CA ARG A 627 11.62 -11.02 1.44
C ARG A 627 11.91 -9.63 0.88
N ASP A 628 12.17 -9.51 -0.42
CA ASP A 628 12.53 -8.24 -1.04
C ASP A 628 11.41 -7.18 -0.87
N PHE A 629 10.14 -7.57 -0.99
CA PHE A 629 8.99 -6.69 -0.76
C PHE A 629 8.87 -6.19 0.69
N VAL A 630 9.01 -7.09 1.67
CA VAL A 630 8.91 -6.78 3.10
C VAL A 630 10.10 -5.95 3.55
N ARG A 631 11.30 -6.36 3.16
CA ARG A 631 12.59 -5.76 3.51
C ARG A 631 12.88 -4.46 2.74
N LYS A 632 11.98 -4.07 1.82
CA LYS A 632 12.04 -2.86 0.99
C LYS A 632 13.30 -2.78 0.13
N VAL A 633 13.78 -3.93 -0.35
CA VAL A 633 14.95 -4.03 -1.24
C VAL A 633 14.65 -3.27 -2.53
N LYS A 634 15.64 -2.50 -3.02
CA LYS A 634 15.51 -1.80 -4.31
C LYS A 634 15.27 -2.79 -5.45
N ALA A 635 14.41 -2.40 -6.39
CA ALA A 635 14.24 -3.14 -7.62
C ALA A 635 15.55 -3.12 -8.43
N ALA A 636 15.87 -4.23 -9.10
CA ALA A 636 17.06 -4.31 -9.94
C ALA A 636 16.82 -3.77 -11.36
N LYS A 637 15.57 -3.82 -11.82
CA LYS A 637 15.11 -3.29 -13.11
C LYS A 637 13.65 -2.88 -13.01
N THR A 638 13.19 -2.05 -13.94
CA THR A 638 11.76 -1.87 -14.18
C THR A 638 11.22 -3.12 -14.89
N PRO A 639 10.10 -3.71 -14.43
CA PRO A 639 9.45 -4.79 -15.18
C PRO A 639 9.03 -4.33 -16.58
N LEU A 640 9.26 -5.17 -17.59
CA LEU A 640 8.99 -4.88 -19.01
C LEU A 640 7.50 -4.64 -19.29
N ARG A 641 6.60 -5.25 -18.50
CA ARG A 641 5.16 -4.93 -18.58
C ARG A 641 4.84 -3.45 -18.31
N PHE A 642 5.73 -2.73 -17.64
CA PHE A 642 5.61 -1.29 -17.39
C PHE A 642 6.56 -0.47 -18.28
N ALA A 643 7.79 -0.95 -18.48
CA ALA A 643 8.81 -0.35 -19.32
C ALA A 643 8.63 -0.72 -20.80
N ILE A 644 7.48 -0.39 -21.38
CA ILE A 644 7.13 -0.65 -22.79
C ILE A 644 8.20 -0.13 -23.75
N HIS A 645 8.86 0.98 -23.41
CA HIS A 645 9.96 1.55 -24.21
C HIS A 645 11.25 0.69 -24.26
N ARG A 646 11.38 -0.30 -23.37
CA ARG A 646 12.48 -1.28 -23.34
C ARG A 646 12.09 -2.64 -23.91
N ARG A 647 10.79 -2.92 -24.03
CA ARG A 647 10.27 -4.24 -24.39
C ARG A 647 10.50 -4.55 -25.86
N GLN A 648 11.22 -5.63 -26.15
CA GLN A 648 11.33 -6.17 -27.51
C GLN A 648 10.16 -7.11 -27.84
N VAL A 649 10.00 -7.41 -29.13
CA VAL A 649 9.03 -8.40 -29.60
C VAL A 649 9.37 -9.76 -28.97
N ASP A 650 8.38 -10.43 -28.39
CA ASP A 650 8.50 -11.72 -27.68
C ASP A 650 9.33 -11.71 -26.39
N GLU A 651 9.78 -10.53 -25.92
CA GLU A 651 10.45 -10.42 -24.63
C GLU A 651 9.41 -10.37 -23.49
N LEU A 652 9.60 -11.28 -22.53
CA LEU A 652 8.74 -11.47 -21.37
C LEU A 652 9.55 -11.24 -20.09
N ASP A 653 8.93 -10.60 -19.09
CA ASP A 653 9.39 -10.74 -17.72
C ASP A 653 9.31 -12.23 -17.30
N GLU A 654 10.10 -12.62 -16.29
CA GLU A 654 10.12 -14.01 -15.82
C GLU A 654 8.70 -14.48 -15.44
N GLU A 655 7.97 -13.62 -14.73
CA GLU A 655 6.60 -13.85 -14.31
C GLU A 655 5.57 -13.86 -15.46
N GLU A 656 5.89 -13.46 -16.68
CA GLU A 656 4.92 -13.54 -17.80
C GLU A 656 4.93 -14.94 -18.44
N SER A 657 6.07 -15.65 -18.40
CA SER A 657 6.26 -16.98 -18.99
C SER A 657 5.46 -18.09 -18.29
N ASP A 658 5.05 -19.12 -19.02
CA ASP A 658 4.42 -20.34 -18.48
C ASP A 658 5.41 -21.19 -17.67
N ASP A 659 6.70 -21.13 -18.01
CA ASP A 659 7.77 -21.81 -17.26
C ASP A 659 7.83 -21.37 -15.79
N PHE A 660 7.26 -20.20 -15.47
CA PHE A 660 7.18 -19.67 -14.11
C PHE A 660 6.27 -20.50 -13.18
N ASP A 661 5.42 -21.37 -13.74
CA ASP A 661 4.57 -22.30 -12.97
C ASP A 661 5.15 -23.72 -12.86
N ASP A 662 6.15 -24.07 -13.67
CA ASP A 662 6.66 -25.45 -13.78
C ASP A 662 7.76 -25.77 -12.75
N VAL A 663 7.44 -26.66 -11.81
CA VAL A 663 8.37 -27.16 -10.78
C VAL A 663 9.62 -27.80 -11.39
N VAL A 664 9.49 -28.54 -12.50
CA VAL A 664 10.60 -29.24 -13.15
C VAL A 664 11.63 -28.27 -13.71
N ILE A 665 11.19 -27.12 -14.23
CA ILE A 665 12.09 -26.06 -14.68
C ILE A 665 12.89 -25.49 -13.51
N PHE A 666 12.25 -25.23 -12.37
CA PHE A 666 12.96 -24.77 -11.17
C PHE A 666 13.92 -25.83 -10.61
N GLU A 667 13.57 -27.12 -10.65
CA GLU A 667 14.50 -28.20 -10.28
C GLU A 667 15.74 -28.23 -11.17
N ARG A 668 15.55 -28.09 -12.49
CA ARG A 668 16.66 -28.03 -13.45
C ARG A 668 17.55 -26.82 -13.19
N LYS A 669 16.95 -25.64 -12.95
CA LYS A 669 17.69 -24.41 -12.58
C LYS A 669 18.51 -24.63 -11.30
N ALA A 670 17.91 -25.19 -10.25
CA ALA A 670 18.60 -25.45 -9.00
C ALA A 670 19.78 -26.43 -9.16
N ARG A 671 19.61 -27.51 -9.94
CA ARG A 671 20.70 -28.45 -10.25
C ARG A 671 21.83 -27.79 -11.03
N ALA A 672 21.50 -26.95 -12.00
CA ALA A 672 22.48 -26.22 -12.80
C ALA A 672 23.30 -25.25 -11.94
N THR A 673 22.66 -24.49 -11.03
CA THR A 673 23.35 -23.60 -10.08
C THR A 673 24.29 -24.39 -9.17
N LEU A 674 23.83 -25.51 -8.60
CA LEU A 674 24.66 -26.34 -7.74
C LEU A 674 25.87 -26.95 -8.45
N LEU A 675 25.73 -27.34 -9.73
CA LEU A 675 26.84 -27.79 -10.55
C LEU A 675 27.84 -26.65 -10.84
N ALA A 676 27.33 -25.45 -11.13
CA ALA A 676 28.16 -24.26 -11.37
C ALA A 676 28.95 -23.86 -10.11
N ASP A 677 28.32 -23.88 -8.94
CA ASP A 677 28.98 -23.58 -7.67
C ASP A 677 30.05 -24.61 -7.33
N LYS A 678 29.77 -25.90 -7.52
CA LYS A 678 30.78 -26.97 -7.35
C LYS A 678 31.94 -26.82 -8.33
N LEU A 679 31.67 -26.44 -9.58
CA LEU A 679 32.72 -26.19 -10.57
C LEU A 679 33.57 -24.98 -10.17
N LYS A 680 32.94 -23.91 -9.68
CA LYS A 680 33.64 -22.72 -9.19
C LYS A 680 34.51 -23.03 -7.98
N GLU A 681 33.98 -23.77 -7.01
CA GLU A 681 34.75 -24.24 -5.85
C GLU A 681 35.92 -25.14 -6.28
N TYR A 682 35.71 -26.03 -7.26
CA TYR A 682 36.77 -26.86 -7.82
C TYR A 682 37.87 -26.03 -8.49
N VAL A 683 37.50 -25.01 -9.28
CA VAL A 683 38.45 -24.09 -9.94
C VAL A 683 39.19 -23.22 -8.91
N GLU A 684 38.50 -22.70 -7.89
CA GLU A 684 39.12 -21.95 -6.77
C GLU A 684 40.08 -22.84 -5.97
N ASN A 685 39.74 -24.11 -5.76
CA ASN A 685 40.61 -25.09 -5.11
C ASN A 685 41.81 -25.46 -6.00
N MET A 686 41.66 -25.57 -7.32
CA MET A 686 42.78 -25.80 -8.24
C MET A 686 43.72 -24.58 -8.35
N THR A 687 43.17 -23.37 -8.41
CA THR A 687 43.96 -22.13 -8.46
C THR A 687 44.68 -21.86 -7.13
N SER A 688 44.04 -22.12 -6.00
CA SER A 688 44.69 -22.06 -4.68
C SER A 688 45.70 -23.20 -4.45
N ALA A 689 45.48 -24.39 -5.00
CA ALA A 689 46.47 -25.47 -5.00
C ALA A 689 47.69 -25.16 -5.90
N SER A 690 47.48 -24.45 -7.02
CA SER A 690 48.56 -23.94 -7.86
C SER A 690 49.34 -22.81 -7.19
N ALA A 691 48.69 -21.97 -6.38
CA ALA A 691 49.34 -20.91 -5.59
C ALA A 691 50.06 -21.46 -4.33
N ARG A 692 49.61 -22.59 -3.77
CA ARG A 692 50.28 -23.28 -2.65
C ARG A 692 51.53 -24.07 -3.04
N LYS A 693 51.85 -24.18 -4.33
CA LYS A 693 53.16 -24.70 -4.78
C LYS A 693 54.33 -23.73 -4.52
N ASP A 694 54.07 -22.50 -4.06
CA ASP A 694 55.11 -21.52 -3.70
C ASP A 694 55.17 -21.14 -2.21
N THR A 695 54.38 -21.72 -1.32
CA THR A 695 54.55 -21.48 0.14
C THR A 695 54.03 -22.65 0.99
N THR A 696 54.97 -23.40 1.56
CA THR A 696 54.72 -24.39 2.62
C THR A 696 54.73 -23.71 4.00
N SER A 697 53.59 -23.69 4.70
CA SER A 697 53.45 -24.28 6.06
C SER A 697 52.06 -24.00 6.69
N SER A 698 51.47 -25.09 7.20
CA SER A 698 50.46 -25.30 8.27
C SER A 698 49.71 -24.08 8.83
N ASN A 699 48.39 -24.08 9.01
CA ASN A 699 47.65 -24.97 9.93
C ASN A 699 46.12 -24.79 9.77
N ALA A 700 45.38 -25.82 10.19
CA ALA A 700 43.95 -26.01 9.98
C ALA A 700 43.06 -25.38 11.07
N ALA A 701 41.90 -24.87 10.66
CA ALA A 701 40.71 -24.76 11.50
C ALA A 701 39.47 -24.96 10.60
N VAL A 702 38.71 -26.00 10.90
CA VAL A 702 37.48 -26.40 10.20
C VAL A 702 36.31 -25.63 10.83
N HIS A 703 35.62 -24.81 10.04
CA HIS A 703 34.31 -24.27 10.40
C HIS A 703 33.28 -24.63 9.33
N ALA A 704 32.13 -25.11 9.81
CA ALA A 704 30.95 -25.46 9.04
C ALA A 704 30.47 -24.27 8.18
N ARG A 705 30.41 -24.46 6.86
CA ARG A 705 29.78 -23.53 5.92
C ARG A 705 28.32 -23.91 5.74
N ALA A 706 27.43 -23.06 6.29
CA ALA A 706 26.07 -22.94 5.79
C ALA A 706 26.12 -22.51 4.32
N ALA A 707 25.22 -23.07 3.51
CA ALA A 707 25.09 -22.80 2.09
C ALA A 707 24.95 -21.28 1.83
N SER A 708 26.01 -20.67 1.29
CA SER A 708 25.93 -19.32 0.75
C SER A 708 25.41 -19.41 -0.67
N GLU A 709 24.15 -19.07 -0.88
CA GLU A 709 23.64 -18.77 -2.23
C GLU A 709 24.52 -17.71 -2.86
N SER A 710 25.08 -18.00 -4.04
CA SER A 710 25.84 -17.06 -4.85
C SER A 710 24.89 -16.02 -5.46
N VAL A 711 24.36 -15.13 -4.63
CA VAL A 711 23.66 -13.94 -5.10
C VAL A 711 24.74 -13.07 -5.74
N SER A 712 24.60 -12.76 -7.04
CA SER A 712 25.33 -11.64 -7.66
C SER A 712 25.28 -10.43 -6.73
N LYS A 713 26.27 -9.51 -6.72
CA LYS A 713 26.29 -8.32 -5.83
C LYS A 713 25.06 -7.41 -6.07
N ARG A 714 23.89 -7.83 -5.63
CA ARG A 714 22.61 -7.15 -5.78
C ARG A 714 22.55 -6.10 -4.69
N ASP A 715 22.10 -4.90 -5.06
CA ASP A 715 21.95 -3.82 -4.11
C ASP A 715 20.81 -4.14 -3.13
N LEU A 716 21.18 -4.56 -1.92
CA LEU A 716 20.24 -4.87 -0.84
C LEU A 716 19.83 -3.63 -0.03
N ARG A 717 20.27 -2.43 -0.43
CA ARG A 717 19.87 -1.19 0.24
C ARG A 717 18.36 -0.98 0.13
N PRO A 718 17.73 -0.40 1.16
CA PRO A 718 16.31 -0.13 1.12
C PRO A 718 15.98 1.02 0.15
N ILE A 719 14.77 0.99 -0.39
CA ILE A 719 14.26 2.02 -1.31
C ILE A 719 14.20 3.42 -0.68
N PHE A 720 14.09 3.48 0.65
CA PHE A 720 14.03 4.71 1.44
C PHE A 720 15.31 4.95 2.25
N SER A 721 16.48 4.71 1.66
CA SER A 721 17.75 4.76 2.40
C SER A 721 18.00 6.11 3.07
N CYS A 722 17.51 7.22 2.51
CA CYS A 722 17.60 8.55 3.11
C CYS A 722 17.06 8.67 4.55
N TYR A 723 16.13 7.80 4.97
CA TYR A 723 15.62 7.79 6.35
C TYR A 723 16.39 6.85 7.29
N TYR A 724 17.14 5.88 6.74
CA TYR A 724 17.77 4.79 7.49
C TYR A 724 19.29 4.82 7.48
N ASP A 725 19.87 5.58 6.55
CA ASP A 725 21.29 5.85 6.51
C ASP A 725 21.58 6.83 7.66
N VAL A 726 21.93 6.27 8.82
CA VAL A 726 22.44 7.04 9.95
C VAL A 726 23.80 7.60 9.52
N THR A 727 23.82 8.79 8.93
CA THR A 727 24.99 9.67 9.07
C THR A 727 25.05 9.98 10.56
N THR A 728 25.92 9.25 11.24
CA THR A 728 26.39 9.54 12.61
C THR A 728 26.83 10.98 12.74
#